data_AF-A0A9J7L179-F1
#
_entry.id   AF-A0A9J7L179-F1
#
_cell.length_a   1.000
_cell.length_b   1.000
_cell.length_c   1.000
_cell.angle_alpha   90.00
_cell.angle_beta   90.00
_cell.angle_gamma   90.00
#
_symmetry.space_group_name_H-M   'P 1'
#
loop_
_entity.id
_entity.type
_entity.pdbx_description
1 polymer ?
#
loop_
_entity_poly.entity_id
_entity_poly.type
_entity_poly.pdbx_seq_one_letter_code
_entity_poly.pdbx_strand_id
1 'polypeptide(L)'
;MSIYYKCVYKRQSLALQERLAKRQRLAGEHTSAQNREEEEVEERMNQQHITLDKLCQDTKLLDKQRDSIWAQYQSDMQRVEENYNADLQVQQDMLKEKLQQRRQHKLQKLAAKEETEREDLNNSAAEGQTDPKDFVKAQHDLMIQQQQRRLNILEELDETEAEELSMLKQQLDTSRGQLLLEHDQSLYENLQARAQLSEKEARKLMKKHQIHMKNFQERQDEERERQREQLDAKLAQRRRKMEEQSATTQAEQKMLNDQQERAITMLLDTQAGLTEEARKQIMKEHEQNMIAVNNQLQISRTRQQKILEQKLAQRRAKLEAKTKAKQDEKKMLEEEYEEMVQQLEEERQQALTELRKRLAEETDQALKAQDEQLGKVIARLQLGQARRQSIIRRQEKAIKELQEQLVDKVAESGQVSDTKTERILQNHYREVELINEQLQTSKERQMRALQEKLEVKQLNRQRAIEEKLDKEEKEQLKYEARRGSLSASAALTKLLMDRRHQAAIDDLEREMKLELTRQTDQLNQELEEQMRGELEDREKDLLSKLAVMGNMSKKQLTEAVEEAVEKVGGTADAKKLTKDLAKRMKRPGTAGVGAERDEDIDDYRFRPKTATGDGYDDGVRPGRLPKLKKKKPKKAFTDDYDDE
;
A
#
# COMPACT_ATOMS: atom_id res chain seq x y z
N MET A 1 1.20 7.52 5.07
CA MET A 1 1.20 6.18 5.71
C MET A 1 1.13 5.00 4.72
N SER A 2 0.35 5.03 3.62
CA SER A 2 0.17 3.87 2.71
C SER A 2 1.44 3.38 1.96
N ILE A 3 2.33 4.27 1.53
CA ILE A 3 3.61 3.88 0.86
C ILE A 3 4.55 3.16 1.84
N TYR A 4 4.62 3.64 3.07
CA TYR A 4 5.54 3.14 4.10
C TYR A 4 5.11 1.76 4.60
N TYR A 5 3.80 1.53 4.77
CA TYR A 5 3.24 0.19 5.02
C TYR A 5 3.61 -0.83 3.92
N LYS A 6 3.70 -0.39 2.66
CA LYS A 6 4.04 -1.28 1.52
C LYS A 6 5.54 -1.56 1.39
N CYS A 7 6.41 -0.61 1.72
CA CYS A 7 7.85 -0.86 1.83
C CYS A 7 8.16 -1.87 2.94
N VAL A 8 7.48 -1.76 4.08
CA VAL A 8 7.55 -2.72 5.19
C VAL A 8 7.02 -4.09 4.75
N TYR A 9 5.88 -4.16 4.06
CA TYR A 9 5.34 -5.41 3.52
C TYR A 9 6.26 -6.09 2.50
N LYS A 10 6.95 -5.33 1.64
CA LYS A 10 7.90 -5.88 0.65
C LYS A 10 9.15 -6.46 1.34
N ARG A 11 9.69 -5.78 2.36
CA ARG A 11 10.80 -6.30 3.18
C ARG A 11 10.38 -7.56 3.95
N GLN A 12 9.18 -7.58 4.52
CA GLN A 12 8.63 -8.75 5.20
C GLN A 12 8.42 -9.94 4.26
N SER A 13 7.90 -9.69 3.06
CA SER A 13 7.73 -10.74 2.05
C SER A 13 9.07 -11.35 1.64
N LEU A 14 10.12 -10.53 1.50
CA LEU A 14 11.47 -11.01 1.20
C LEU A 14 12.03 -11.85 2.35
N ALA A 15 11.97 -11.36 3.60
CA ALA A 15 12.45 -12.11 4.77
C ALA A 15 11.70 -13.45 4.96
N LEU A 16 10.38 -13.46 4.77
CA LEU A 16 9.59 -14.69 4.82
C LEU A 16 9.95 -15.66 3.69
N GLN A 17 10.18 -15.16 2.48
CA GLN A 17 10.59 -15.99 1.34
C GLN A 17 12.00 -16.55 1.52
N GLU A 18 12.94 -15.76 2.06
CA GLU A 18 14.30 -16.22 2.39
C GLU A 18 14.27 -17.30 3.46
N ARG A 19 13.47 -17.12 4.50
CA ARG A 19 13.28 -18.11 5.55
C ARG A 19 12.60 -19.38 5.05
N LEU A 20 11.60 -19.25 4.16
CA LEU A 20 10.97 -20.40 3.51
C LEU A 20 11.96 -21.14 2.61
N ALA A 21 12.80 -20.44 1.87
CA ALA A 21 13.87 -21.03 1.07
C ALA A 21 14.91 -21.75 1.94
N LYS A 22 15.33 -21.16 3.07
CA LYS A 22 16.20 -21.83 4.07
C LYS A 22 15.56 -23.13 4.58
N ARG A 23 14.28 -23.11 4.94
CA ARG A 23 13.55 -24.31 5.41
C ARG A 23 13.41 -25.38 4.33
N GLN A 24 13.13 -24.99 3.09
CA GLN A 24 13.08 -25.93 1.97
C GLN A 24 14.43 -26.57 1.70
N ARG A 25 15.53 -25.81 1.83
CA ARG A 25 16.89 -26.34 1.76
C ARG A 25 17.13 -27.38 2.86
N LEU A 26 16.85 -27.06 4.11
CA LEU A 26 17.02 -27.99 5.24
C LEU A 26 16.17 -29.25 5.07
N ALA A 27 14.93 -29.13 4.61
CA ALA A 27 14.07 -30.27 4.31
C ALA A 27 14.65 -31.15 3.20
N GLY A 28 15.17 -30.54 2.12
CA GLY A 28 15.87 -31.26 1.05
C GLY A 28 17.11 -31.99 1.56
N GLU A 29 17.94 -31.32 2.36
CA GLU A 29 19.12 -31.91 2.99
C GLU A 29 18.77 -33.09 3.89
N HIS A 30 17.65 -33.02 4.63
CA HIS A 30 17.15 -34.14 5.41
C HIS A 30 16.70 -35.33 4.55
N THR A 31 15.96 -35.10 3.47
CA THR A 31 15.56 -36.19 2.56
C THR A 31 16.76 -36.85 1.89
N SER A 32 17.75 -36.06 1.48
CA SER A 32 19.00 -36.59 0.91
C SER A 32 19.85 -37.31 1.95
N ALA A 33 19.83 -36.89 3.22
CA ALA A 33 20.52 -37.61 4.29
C ALA A 33 19.85 -38.98 4.55
N GLN A 34 18.52 -39.04 4.59
CA GLN A 34 17.80 -40.29 4.81
C GLN A 34 18.06 -41.32 3.70
N ASN A 35 17.97 -40.91 2.43
CA ASN A 35 18.27 -41.82 1.30
C ASN A 35 19.71 -42.36 1.36
N ARG A 36 20.66 -41.56 1.86
CA ARG A 36 22.06 -41.97 2.00
C ARG A 36 22.29 -42.97 3.12
N GLU A 37 21.57 -42.81 4.22
CA GLU A 37 21.58 -43.77 5.32
C GLU A 37 21.10 -45.15 4.82
N GLU A 38 20.04 -45.16 4.01
CA GLU A 38 19.53 -46.37 3.35
C GLU A 38 20.58 -46.98 2.38
N GLU A 39 21.19 -46.16 1.52
CA GLU A 39 22.26 -46.58 0.59
C GLU A 39 23.50 -47.16 1.32
N GLU A 40 23.90 -46.61 2.47
CA GLU A 40 25.04 -47.11 3.25
C GLU A 40 24.80 -48.53 3.77
N VAL A 41 23.58 -48.80 4.25
CA VAL A 41 23.19 -50.12 4.76
C VAL A 41 23.11 -51.13 3.61
N GLU A 42 22.53 -50.75 2.48
CA GLU A 42 22.47 -51.60 1.29
C GLU A 42 23.87 -51.95 0.77
N GLU A 43 24.76 -50.98 0.67
CA GLU A 43 26.13 -51.19 0.19
C GLU A 43 26.97 -52.03 1.15
N ARG A 44 26.77 -51.86 2.47
CA ARG A 44 27.40 -52.71 3.50
C ARG A 44 26.92 -54.16 3.37
N MET A 45 25.62 -54.37 3.20
CA MET A 45 25.02 -55.69 2.95
C MET A 45 25.59 -56.34 1.68
N ASN A 46 25.61 -55.60 0.57
CA ASN A 46 26.11 -56.09 -0.72
C ASN A 46 27.58 -56.55 -0.64
N GLN A 47 28.44 -55.78 0.03
CA GLN A 47 29.85 -56.16 0.21
C GLN A 47 30.02 -57.45 1.00
N GLN A 48 29.23 -57.65 2.05
CA GLN A 48 29.29 -58.89 2.82
C GLN A 48 28.75 -60.08 2.03
N HIS A 49 27.68 -59.89 1.25
CA HIS A 49 27.18 -60.92 0.33
C HIS A 49 28.25 -61.35 -0.67
N ILE A 50 28.90 -60.38 -1.35
CA ILE A 50 29.99 -60.64 -2.29
C ILE A 50 31.16 -61.35 -1.62
N THR A 51 31.45 -61.01 -0.36
CA THR A 51 32.50 -61.63 0.43
C THR A 51 32.19 -63.09 0.74
N LEU A 52 30.95 -63.38 1.14
CA LEU A 52 30.46 -64.74 1.39
C LEU A 52 30.44 -65.58 0.10
N ASP A 53 30.02 -65.00 -1.03
CA ASP A 53 30.01 -65.68 -2.33
C ASP A 53 31.42 -66.07 -2.79
N LYS A 54 32.40 -65.19 -2.61
CA LYS A 54 33.82 -65.49 -2.90
C LYS A 54 34.34 -66.63 -2.03
N LEU A 55 33.95 -66.68 -0.76
CA LEU A 55 34.33 -67.77 0.14
C LEU A 55 33.67 -69.12 -0.25
N CYS A 56 32.47 -69.09 -0.82
CA CYS A 56 31.85 -70.27 -1.43
C CYS A 56 32.56 -70.71 -2.72
N GLN A 57 32.90 -69.77 -3.60
CA GLN A 57 33.66 -70.07 -4.83
C GLN A 57 35.04 -70.65 -4.54
N ASP A 58 35.71 -70.18 -3.48
CA ASP A 58 37.00 -70.69 -3.01
C ASP A 58 36.89 -72.05 -2.29
N THR A 59 35.70 -72.66 -2.20
CA THR A 59 35.38 -73.91 -1.47
C THR A 59 35.66 -73.88 0.04
N LYS A 60 35.88 -72.69 0.61
CA LYS A 60 36.16 -72.49 2.04
C LYS A 60 34.88 -72.52 2.90
N LEU A 61 33.70 -72.43 2.27
CA LEU A 61 32.39 -72.40 2.91
C LEU A 61 31.38 -73.23 2.10
N LEU A 62 30.51 -74.02 2.76
CA LEU A 62 29.40 -74.72 2.12
C LEU A 62 28.23 -73.75 1.83
N ASP A 63 27.49 -73.94 0.74
CA ASP A 63 26.33 -73.10 0.37
C ASP A 63 25.29 -73.00 1.51
N LYS A 64 25.00 -74.12 2.20
CA LYS A 64 24.07 -74.12 3.35
C LYS A 64 24.59 -73.30 4.55
N GLN A 65 25.91 -73.24 4.73
CA GLN A 65 26.53 -72.45 5.80
C GLN A 65 26.55 -70.96 5.42
N ARG A 66 26.76 -70.64 4.14
CA ARG A 66 26.61 -69.28 3.58
C ARG A 66 25.24 -68.73 3.86
N ASP A 67 24.20 -69.44 3.46
CA ASP A 67 22.82 -68.96 3.56
C ASP A 67 22.41 -68.76 5.02
N SER A 68 22.88 -69.63 5.92
CA SER A 68 22.65 -69.47 7.35
C SER A 68 23.37 -68.27 7.96
N ILE A 69 24.63 -68.03 7.60
CA ILE A 69 25.41 -66.87 8.09
C ILE A 69 24.83 -65.57 7.52
N TRP A 70 24.45 -65.58 6.25
CA TRP A 70 23.82 -64.44 5.58
C TRP A 70 22.46 -64.10 6.20
N ALA A 71 21.60 -65.09 6.45
CA ALA A 71 20.30 -64.86 7.08
C ALA A 71 20.44 -64.30 8.52
N GLN A 72 21.45 -64.75 9.27
CA GLN A 72 21.75 -64.21 10.60
C GLN A 72 22.21 -62.75 10.51
N TYR A 73 23.14 -62.44 9.60
CA TYR A 73 23.62 -61.08 9.39
C TYR A 73 22.51 -60.13 8.91
N GLN A 74 21.65 -60.58 7.99
CA GLN A 74 20.50 -59.81 7.52
C GLN A 74 19.51 -59.50 8.66
N SER A 75 19.22 -60.47 9.51
CA SER A 75 18.34 -60.27 10.67
C SER A 75 18.96 -59.32 11.70
N ASP A 76 20.27 -59.40 11.92
CA ASP A 76 20.98 -58.50 12.83
C ASP A 76 20.99 -57.06 12.30
N MET A 77 21.26 -56.87 11.01
CA MET A 77 21.20 -55.55 10.36
C MET A 77 19.79 -54.93 10.40
N GLN A 78 18.76 -55.73 10.11
CA GLN A 78 17.36 -55.27 10.23
C GLN A 78 17.03 -54.84 11.66
N ARG A 79 17.49 -55.58 12.67
CA ARG A 79 17.25 -55.23 14.07
C ARG A 79 17.97 -53.94 14.47
N VAL A 80 19.18 -53.71 13.97
CA VAL A 80 19.90 -52.45 14.21
C VAL A 80 19.16 -51.27 13.60
N GLU A 81 18.67 -51.41 12.36
CA GLU A 81 17.90 -50.36 11.69
C GLU A 81 16.54 -50.10 12.34
N GLU A 82 15.81 -51.14 12.76
CA GLU A 82 14.54 -50.98 13.48
C GLU A 82 14.73 -50.26 14.82
N ASN A 83 15.75 -50.66 15.59
CA ASN A 83 16.07 -50.00 16.85
C ASN A 83 16.53 -48.55 16.66
N TYR A 84 17.40 -48.30 15.67
CA TYR A 84 17.85 -46.95 15.34
C TYR A 84 16.69 -46.05 14.92
N ASN A 85 15.79 -46.52 14.05
CA ASN A 85 14.63 -45.75 13.61
C ASN A 85 13.65 -45.46 14.76
N ALA A 86 13.44 -46.44 15.64
CA ALA A 86 12.61 -46.27 16.84
C ALA A 86 13.23 -45.25 17.81
N ASP A 87 14.52 -45.36 18.11
CA ASP A 87 15.25 -44.44 18.98
C ASP A 87 15.30 -43.02 18.39
N LEU A 88 15.55 -42.92 17.07
CA LEU A 88 15.52 -41.66 16.33
C LEU A 88 14.16 -41.00 16.44
N GLN A 89 13.07 -41.74 16.25
CA GLN A 89 11.71 -41.20 16.35
C GLN A 89 11.42 -40.71 17.78
N VAL A 90 11.69 -41.52 18.79
CA VAL A 90 11.44 -41.18 20.21
C VAL A 90 12.26 -39.96 20.62
N GLN A 91 13.56 -39.92 20.30
CA GLN A 91 14.42 -38.80 20.67
C GLN A 91 14.09 -37.53 19.89
N GLN A 92 13.74 -37.64 18.60
CA GLN A 92 13.27 -36.50 17.82
C GLN A 92 11.98 -35.93 18.39
N ASP A 93 11.02 -36.75 18.78
CA ASP A 93 9.74 -36.28 19.31
C ASP A 93 9.91 -35.61 20.68
N MET A 94 10.75 -36.17 21.56
CA MET A 94 11.14 -35.52 22.81
C MET A 94 11.83 -34.17 22.58
N LEU A 95 12.72 -34.10 21.59
CA LEU A 95 13.41 -32.85 21.26
C LEU A 95 12.44 -31.83 20.67
N LYS A 96 11.56 -32.22 19.73
CA LYS A 96 10.52 -31.36 19.15
C LYS A 96 9.65 -30.73 20.24
N GLU A 97 9.23 -31.50 21.23
CA GLU A 97 8.42 -30.99 22.33
C GLU A 97 9.18 -29.94 23.15
N LYS A 98 10.44 -30.21 23.52
CA LYS A 98 11.31 -29.25 24.23
C LYS A 98 11.53 -27.98 23.42
N LEU A 99 11.81 -28.11 22.13
CA LEU A 99 12.01 -26.99 21.22
C LEU A 99 10.74 -26.14 21.06
N GLN A 100 9.58 -26.79 20.95
CA GLN A 100 8.29 -26.11 20.87
C GLN A 100 7.99 -25.32 22.14
N GLN A 101 8.21 -25.91 23.33
CA GLN A 101 8.05 -25.22 24.61
C GLN A 101 9.01 -24.02 24.73
N ARG A 102 10.28 -24.20 24.35
CA ARG A 102 11.29 -23.12 24.36
C ARG A 102 10.89 -21.98 23.43
N ARG A 103 10.46 -22.28 22.21
CA ARG A 103 9.98 -21.31 21.23
C ARG A 103 8.77 -20.56 21.77
N GLN A 104 7.78 -21.27 22.30
CA GLN A 104 6.59 -20.66 22.88
C GLN A 104 6.95 -19.69 24.01
N HIS A 105 7.81 -20.11 24.94
CA HIS A 105 8.23 -19.28 26.06
C HIS A 105 9.05 -18.05 25.62
N LYS A 106 9.97 -18.18 24.66
CA LYS A 106 10.70 -17.01 24.11
C LYS A 106 9.76 -16.03 23.41
N LEU A 107 8.80 -16.52 22.62
CA LEU A 107 7.83 -15.68 21.92
C LEU A 107 6.86 -14.99 22.87
N GLN A 108 6.42 -15.66 23.95
CA GLN A 108 5.61 -15.06 25.00
C GLN A 108 6.36 -13.95 25.73
N LYS A 109 7.64 -14.17 26.07
CA LYS A 109 8.49 -13.14 26.68
C LYS A 109 8.67 -11.91 25.78
N LEU A 110 8.80 -12.13 24.46
CA LEU A 110 8.88 -11.03 23.50
C LEU A 110 7.53 -10.29 23.42
N ALA A 111 6.41 -11.01 23.30
CA ALA A 111 5.09 -10.40 23.25
C ALA A 111 4.80 -9.53 24.48
N ALA A 112 5.15 -10.01 25.68
CA ALA A 112 5.00 -9.24 26.92
C ALA A 112 5.83 -7.95 26.90
N LYS A 113 7.07 -7.98 26.38
CA LYS A 113 7.89 -6.77 26.22
C LYS A 113 7.32 -5.81 25.18
N GLU A 114 6.82 -6.34 24.06
CA GLU A 114 6.19 -5.53 23.01
C GLU A 114 4.92 -4.84 23.52
N GLU A 115 4.17 -5.50 24.41
CA GLU A 115 2.99 -4.96 25.08
C GLU A 115 3.36 -3.84 26.06
N THR A 116 4.36 -4.04 26.93
CA THR A 116 4.84 -2.99 27.84
C THR A 116 5.36 -1.76 27.09
N GLU A 117 6.11 -1.94 25.99
CA GLU A 117 6.60 -0.81 25.18
C GLU A 117 5.46 -0.02 24.52
N ARG A 118 4.36 -0.70 24.15
CA ARG A 118 3.15 -0.04 23.62
C ARG A 118 2.40 0.70 24.69
N GLU A 119 2.28 0.13 25.89
CA GLU A 119 1.69 0.78 27.05
C GLU A 119 2.48 2.03 27.43
N ASP A 120 3.81 1.94 27.49
CA ASP A 120 4.69 3.08 27.78
C ASP A 120 4.51 4.23 26.78
N LEU A 121 4.51 3.93 25.46
CA LEU A 121 4.25 4.94 24.43
C LEU A 121 2.85 5.55 24.55
N ASN A 122 1.83 4.73 24.81
CA ASN A 122 0.46 5.21 24.98
C ASN A 122 0.32 6.09 26.22
N ASN A 123 1.01 5.76 27.31
CA ASN A 123 1.04 6.55 28.53
C ASN A 123 1.74 7.90 28.30
N SER A 124 2.87 7.93 27.59
CA SER A 124 3.55 9.19 27.22
C SER A 124 2.68 10.09 26.31
N ALA A 125 1.79 9.50 25.50
CA ALA A 125 0.82 10.25 24.72
C ALA A 125 -0.36 10.77 25.55
N ALA A 126 -0.84 9.96 26.50
CA ALA A 126 -1.91 10.34 27.42
C ALA A 126 -1.50 11.48 28.37
N GLU A 127 -0.22 11.54 28.73
CA GLU A 127 0.38 12.62 29.53
C GLU A 127 0.57 13.94 28.74
N GLY A 128 0.22 13.96 27.44
CA GLY A 128 0.28 15.16 26.60
C GLY A 128 1.69 15.63 26.25
N GLN A 129 2.72 14.79 26.46
CA GLN A 129 4.12 15.14 26.23
C GLN A 129 4.54 15.11 24.75
N THR A 130 3.71 14.61 23.83
CA THR A 130 4.09 14.41 22.42
C THR A 130 3.11 15.06 21.45
N ASP A 131 3.65 15.78 20.45
CA ASP A 131 2.91 16.24 19.28
C ASP A 131 2.31 15.01 18.57
N PRO A 132 1.01 15.02 18.17
CA PRO A 132 0.38 13.95 17.41
C PRO A 132 1.20 13.45 16.21
N LYS A 133 1.95 14.32 15.52
CA LYS A 133 2.82 13.90 14.41
C LYS A 133 4.03 13.08 14.86
N ASP A 134 4.61 13.42 15.99
CA ASP A 134 5.78 12.73 16.52
C ASP A 134 5.39 11.45 17.26
N PHE A 135 4.21 11.42 17.88
CA PHE A 135 3.62 10.18 18.39
C PHE A 135 3.40 9.14 17.28
N VAL A 136 2.81 9.55 16.15
CA VAL A 136 2.59 8.65 15.00
C VAL A 136 3.91 8.11 14.43
N LYS A 137 4.98 8.92 14.40
CA LYS A 137 6.32 8.44 14.02
C LYS A 137 6.89 7.48 15.04
N ALA A 138 6.84 7.81 16.33
CA ALA A 138 7.35 6.96 17.41
C ALA A 138 6.64 5.60 17.43
N GLN A 139 5.32 5.57 17.26
CA GLN A 139 4.55 4.34 17.16
C GLN A 139 4.92 3.51 15.92
N HIS A 140 5.20 4.18 14.79
CA HIS A 140 5.66 3.53 13.57
C HIS A 140 7.06 2.92 13.73
N ASP A 141 8.00 3.67 14.27
CA ASP A 141 9.37 3.23 14.50
C ASP A 141 9.40 2.07 15.50
N LEU A 142 8.60 2.15 16.58
CA LEU A 142 8.43 1.04 17.52
C LEU A 142 7.91 -0.21 16.80
N MET A 143 6.87 -0.09 15.98
CA MET A 143 6.35 -1.22 15.20
C MET A 143 7.42 -1.87 14.31
N ILE A 144 8.25 -1.06 13.63
CA ILE A 144 9.35 -1.58 12.80
C ILE A 144 10.37 -2.32 13.66
N GLN A 145 10.77 -1.74 14.80
CA GLN A 145 11.73 -2.36 15.70
C GLN A 145 11.20 -3.68 16.28
N GLN A 146 9.95 -3.71 16.75
CA GLN A 146 9.28 -4.92 17.25
C GLN A 146 9.30 -6.03 16.18
N GLN A 147 8.93 -5.69 14.95
CA GLN A 147 8.96 -6.63 13.83
C GLN A 147 10.38 -7.16 13.54
N GLN A 148 11.40 -6.29 13.51
CA GLN A 148 12.78 -6.71 13.29
C GLN A 148 13.28 -7.63 14.41
N ARG A 149 13.02 -7.29 15.67
CA ARG A 149 13.39 -8.13 16.82
C ARG A 149 12.70 -9.50 16.75
N ARG A 150 11.42 -9.54 16.39
CA ARG A 150 10.68 -10.79 16.22
C ARG A 150 11.25 -11.65 15.09
N LEU A 151 11.65 -11.05 13.97
CA LEU A 151 12.30 -11.77 12.87
C LEU A 151 13.65 -12.34 13.32
N ASN A 152 14.50 -11.53 13.97
CA ASN A 152 15.81 -11.98 14.44
C ASN A 152 15.69 -13.15 15.44
N ILE A 153 14.80 -13.05 16.42
CA ILE A 153 14.58 -14.14 17.40
C ILE A 153 14.05 -15.41 16.72
N LEU A 154 13.20 -15.26 15.70
CA LEU A 154 12.70 -16.41 14.94
C LEU A 154 13.79 -17.05 14.08
N GLU A 155 14.72 -16.27 13.53
CA GLU A 155 15.87 -16.79 12.79
C GLU A 155 16.86 -17.50 13.71
N GLU A 156 17.23 -16.89 14.84
CA GLU A 156 18.05 -17.52 15.88
C GLU A 156 17.44 -18.83 16.40
N LEU A 157 16.12 -18.84 16.60
CA LEU A 157 15.41 -20.05 17.00
C LEU A 157 15.44 -21.12 15.91
N ASP A 158 15.18 -20.77 14.66
CA ASP A 158 15.24 -21.72 13.54
C ASP A 158 16.67 -22.30 13.38
N GLU A 159 17.72 -21.50 13.56
CA GLU A 159 19.12 -21.93 13.47
C GLU A 159 19.51 -22.84 14.64
N THR A 160 19.25 -22.43 15.89
CA THR A 160 19.54 -23.25 17.08
C THR A 160 18.75 -24.56 17.11
N GLU A 161 17.49 -24.56 16.65
CA GLU A 161 16.68 -25.78 16.52
C GLU A 161 17.25 -26.73 15.46
N ALA A 162 17.73 -26.21 14.34
CA ALA A 162 18.37 -27.01 13.29
C ALA A 162 19.71 -27.61 13.77
N GLU A 163 20.52 -26.84 14.50
CA GLU A 163 21.76 -27.32 15.10
C GLU A 163 21.52 -28.43 16.12
N GLU A 164 20.54 -28.28 17.02
CA GLU A 164 20.19 -29.31 18.00
C GLU A 164 19.68 -30.59 17.36
N LEU A 165 18.86 -30.49 16.31
CA LEU A 165 18.43 -31.65 15.53
C LEU A 165 19.62 -32.33 14.82
N SER A 166 20.56 -31.55 14.29
CA SER A 166 21.77 -32.08 13.65
C SER A 166 22.68 -32.79 14.65
N MET A 167 22.88 -32.22 15.85
CA MET A 167 23.67 -32.84 16.91
C MET A 167 23.05 -34.16 17.38
N LEU A 168 21.73 -34.19 17.56
CA LEU A 168 21.01 -35.40 17.94
C LEU A 168 21.21 -36.52 16.91
N LYS A 169 21.04 -36.20 15.62
CA LYS A 169 21.27 -37.15 14.53
C LYS A 169 22.70 -37.66 14.54
N GLN A 170 23.69 -36.77 14.63
CA GLN A 170 25.10 -37.17 14.69
C GLN A 170 25.41 -38.11 15.88
N GLN A 171 24.79 -37.88 17.05
CA GLN A 171 24.94 -38.77 18.20
C GLN A 171 24.33 -40.16 17.94
N LEU A 172 23.15 -40.21 17.33
CA LEU A 172 22.50 -41.47 16.98
C LEU A 172 23.24 -42.21 15.85
N ASP A 173 23.74 -41.48 14.85
CA ASP A 173 24.55 -42.02 13.75
C ASP A 173 25.87 -42.61 14.25
N THR A 174 26.53 -41.95 15.20
CA THR A 174 27.76 -42.49 15.81
C THR A 174 27.49 -43.74 16.62
N SER A 175 26.36 -43.79 17.35
CA SER A 175 25.91 -44.99 18.06
C SER A 175 25.56 -46.12 17.09
N ARG A 176 24.82 -45.83 16.01
CA ARG A 176 24.49 -46.79 14.93
C ARG A 176 25.75 -47.33 14.30
N GLY A 177 26.70 -46.47 13.94
CA GLY A 177 27.98 -46.84 13.35
C GLY A 177 28.80 -47.79 14.24
N GLN A 178 28.78 -47.61 15.55
CA GLN A 178 29.42 -48.53 16.50
C GLN A 178 28.75 -49.91 16.50
N LEU A 179 27.42 -49.96 16.61
CA LEU A 179 26.67 -51.23 16.57
C LEU A 179 26.87 -51.98 15.25
N LEU A 180 26.87 -51.28 14.12
CA LEU A 180 27.14 -51.87 12.81
C LEU A 180 28.56 -52.46 12.74
N LEU A 181 29.56 -51.80 13.34
CA LEU A 181 30.93 -52.32 13.43
C LEU A 181 31.05 -53.55 14.33
N GLU A 182 30.28 -53.62 15.42
CA GLU A 182 30.23 -54.79 16.30
C GLU A 182 29.60 -55.99 15.59
N HIS A 183 28.51 -55.78 14.84
CA HIS A 183 27.90 -56.83 14.05
C HIS A 183 28.79 -57.30 12.90
N ASP A 184 29.51 -56.38 12.23
CA ASP A 184 30.54 -56.75 11.24
C ASP A 184 31.66 -57.60 11.88
N GLN A 185 32.11 -57.27 13.09
CA GLN A 185 33.09 -58.08 13.83
C GLN A 185 32.55 -59.48 14.13
N SER A 186 31.30 -59.56 14.61
CA SER A 186 30.65 -60.83 14.92
C SER A 186 30.51 -61.74 13.68
N LEU A 187 30.28 -61.16 12.50
CA LEU A 187 30.26 -61.91 11.24
C LEU A 187 31.63 -62.52 10.93
N TYR A 188 32.72 -61.77 11.08
CA TYR A 188 34.06 -62.31 10.84
C TYR A 188 34.51 -63.33 11.89
N GLU A 189 34.07 -63.19 13.14
CA GLU A 189 34.26 -64.20 14.19
C GLU A 189 33.49 -65.49 13.87
N ASN A 190 32.23 -65.37 13.43
CA ASN A 190 31.42 -66.50 12.98
C ASN A 190 32.03 -67.19 11.74
N LEU A 191 32.59 -66.41 10.81
CA LEU A 191 33.32 -66.93 9.65
C LEU A 191 34.61 -67.65 10.05
N GLN A 192 35.34 -67.16 11.04
CA GLN A 192 36.52 -67.85 11.57
C GLN A 192 36.16 -69.19 12.25
N ALA A 193 35.01 -69.25 12.92
CA ALA A 193 34.55 -70.47 13.60
C ALA A 193 33.97 -71.52 12.64
N ARG A 194 33.28 -71.09 11.57
CA ARG A 194 32.52 -71.99 10.67
C ARG A 194 33.20 -72.25 9.33
N ALA A 195 33.96 -71.28 8.81
CA ALA A 195 34.83 -71.48 7.66
C ALA A 195 36.23 -71.78 8.20
N GLN A 196 36.98 -72.68 7.56
CA GLN A 196 38.35 -73.03 7.97
C GLN A 196 39.36 -71.89 7.66
N LEU A 197 39.00 -70.64 7.97
CA LEU A 197 39.79 -69.44 7.75
C LEU A 197 40.81 -69.28 8.88
N SER A 198 42.06 -68.96 8.52
CA SER A 198 43.04 -68.51 9.50
C SER A 198 42.63 -67.16 10.08
N GLU A 199 42.94 -66.92 11.35
CA GLU A 199 42.75 -65.62 12.02
C GLU A 199 43.37 -64.45 11.21
N LYS A 200 44.50 -64.70 10.53
CA LYS A 200 45.14 -63.72 9.65
C LYS A 200 44.34 -63.43 8.38
N GLU A 201 43.58 -64.40 7.87
CA GLU A 201 42.73 -64.24 6.68
C GLU A 201 41.44 -63.51 7.03
N ALA A 202 40.78 -63.85 8.14
CA ALA A 202 39.59 -63.15 8.63
C ALA A 202 39.89 -61.67 8.93
N ARG A 203 41.00 -61.38 9.62
CA ARG A 203 41.45 -59.98 9.88
C ARG A 203 41.77 -59.21 8.60
N LYS A 204 42.30 -59.87 7.55
CA LYS A 204 42.54 -59.22 6.25
C LYS A 204 41.23 -58.88 5.54
N LEU A 205 40.23 -59.75 5.63
CA LEU A 205 38.92 -59.57 5.01
C LEU A 205 38.17 -58.41 5.68
N MET A 206 38.16 -58.38 7.01
CA MET A 206 37.63 -57.28 7.81
C MET A 206 38.30 -55.94 7.49
N LYS A 207 39.64 -55.90 7.37
CA LYS A 207 40.35 -54.68 6.97
C LYS A 207 39.98 -54.21 5.56
N LYS A 208 39.77 -55.13 4.61
CA LYS A 208 39.32 -54.79 3.25
C LYS A 208 37.92 -54.18 3.27
N HIS A 209 37.00 -54.77 4.04
CA HIS A 209 35.65 -54.25 4.24
C HIS A 209 35.68 -52.84 4.86
N GLN A 210 36.45 -52.64 5.94
CA GLN A 210 36.60 -51.32 6.56
C GLN A 210 37.17 -50.27 5.61
N ILE A 211 38.19 -50.61 4.80
CA ILE A 211 38.75 -49.69 3.81
C ILE A 211 37.70 -49.38 2.73
N HIS A 212 36.93 -50.36 2.27
CA HIS A 212 35.89 -50.15 1.27
C HIS A 212 34.78 -49.23 1.80
N MET A 213 34.27 -49.50 3.00
CA MET A 213 33.26 -48.65 3.64
C MET A 213 33.75 -47.22 3.85
N LYS A 214 35.01 -47.05 4.26
CA LYS A 214 35.61 -45.72 4.40
C LYS A 214 35.68 -44.97 3.06
N ASN A 215 36.15 -45.65 2.00
CA ASN A 215 36.21 -45.05 0.67
C ASN A 215 34.82 -44.73 0.10
N PHE A 216 33.80 -45.54 0.43
CA PHE A 216 32.42 -45.28 0.06
C PHE A 216 31.89 -44.02 0.76
N GLN A 217 32.11 -43.89 2.07
CA GLN A 217 31.74 -42.70 2.84
C GLN A 217 32.45 -41.44 2.31
N GLU A 218 33.75 -41.50 2.04
CA GLU A 218 34.52 -40.39 1.46
C GLU A 218 33.96 -39.95 0.08
N ARG A 219 33.59 -40.89 -0.79
CA ARG A 219 32.94 -40.56 -2.08
C ARG A 219 31.58 -39.91 -1.89
N GLN A 220 30.78 -40.41 -0.95
CA GLN A 220 29.45 -39.87 -0.66
C GLN A 220 29.53 -38.47 -0.04
N ASP A 221 30.55 -38.21 0.79
CA ASP A 221 30.89 -36.89 1.32
C ASP A 221 31.26 -35.90 0.19
N GLU A 222 32.13 -36.31 -0.73
CA GLU A 222 32.51 -35.48 -1.89
C GLU A 222 31.31 -35.16 -2.79
N GLU A 223 30.46 -36.15 -3.07
CA GLU A 223 29.22 -35.94 -3.84
C GLU A 223 28.26 -35.00 -3.11
N ARG A 224 28.16 -35.09 -1.78
CA ARG A 224 27.37 -34.16 -0.97
C ARG A 224 27.90 -32.74 -1.08
N GLU A 225 29.21 -32.54 -0.95
CA GLU A 225 29.81 -31.21 -1.07
C GLU A 225 29.54 -30.62 -2.45
N ARG A 226 29.74 -31.41 -3.52
CA ARG A 226 29.43 -30.98 -4.90
C ARG A 226 27.96 -30.63 -5.08
N GLN A 227 27.04 -31.44 -4.58
CA GLN A 227 25.59 -31.16 -4.64
C GLN A 227 25.23 -29.90 -3.85
N ARG A 228 25.81 -29.71 -2.65
CA ARG A 228 25.63 -28.51 -1.82
C ARG A 228 26.13 -27.26 -2.52
N GLU A 229 27.33 -27.30 -3.08
CA GLU A 229 27.91 -26.19 -3.86
C GLU A 229 27.05 -25.83 -5.07
N GLN A 230 26.54 -26.83 -5.80
CA GLN A 230 25.64 -26.59 -6.93
C GLN A 230 24.30 -25.96 -6.50
N LEU A 231 23.72 -26.42 -5.39
CA LEU A 231 22.51 -25.83 -4.84
C LEU A 231 22.75 -24.40 -4.35
N ASP A 232 23.86 -24.15 -3.67
CA ASP A 232 24.24 -22.83 -3.17
C ASP A 232 24.54 -21.86 -4.32
N ALA A 233 25.20 -22.31 -5.39
CA ALA A 233 25.38 -21.54 -6.61
C ALA A 233 24.05 -21.20 -7.28
N LYS A 234 23.12 -22.17 -7.42
CA LYS A 234 21.78 -21.94 -7.98
C LYS A 234 20.96 -20.95 -7.13
N LEU A 235 21.04 -21.06 -5.80
CA LEU A 235 20.36 -20.14 -4.88
C LEU A 235 20.96 -18.73 -4.94
N ALA A 236 22.28 -18.60 -4.96
CA ALA A 236 22.96 -17.31 -5.12
C ALA A 236 22.59 -16.65 -6.46
N GLN A 237 22.53 -17.42 -7.55
CA GLN A 237 22.08 -16.91 -8.85
C GLN A 237 20.62 -16.44 -8.81
N ARG A 238 19.72 -17.19 -8.14
CA ARG A 238 18.33 -16.77 -7.94
C ARG A 238 18.24 -15.48 -7.12
N ARG A 239 19.02 -15.35 -6.03
CA ARG A 239 19.09 -14.13 -5.22
C ARG A 239 19.53 -12.92 -6.04
N ARG A 240 20.63 -13.05 -6.80
CA ARG A 240 21.11 -11.99 -7.71
C ARG A 240 20.04 -11.57 -8.72
N LYS A 241 19.39 -12.53 -9.38
CA LYS A 241 18.29 -12.24 -10.32
C LYS A 241 17.12 -11.50 -9.65
N MET A 242 16.79 -11.84 -8.41
CA MET A 242 15.74 -11.16 -7.64
C MET A 242 16.15 -9.74 -7.25
N GLU A 243 17.40 -9.53 -6.84
CA GLU A 243 17.96 -8.22 -6.54
C GLU A 243 17.98 -7.33 -7.79
N GLU A 244 18.44 -7.86 -8.93
CA GLU A 244 18.41 -7.17 -10.23
C GLU A 244 16.98 -6.81 -10.65
N GLN A 245 16.02 -7.71 -10.48
CA GLN A 245 14.60 -7.42 -10.75
C GLN A 245 14.06 -6.34 -9.79
N SER A 246 14.43 -6.37 -8.51
CA SER A 246 14.02 -5.32 -7.58
C SER A 246 14.66 -3.97 -7.89
N ALA A 247 15.92 -3.96 -8.31
CA ALA A 247 16.64 -2.75 -8.69
C ALA A 247 16.10 -2.13 -9.98
N THR A 248 15.87 -2.95 -11.01
CA THR A 248 15.26 -2.51 -12.28
C THR A 248 13.86 -1.93 -12.06
N THR A 249 13.02 -2.60 -11.27
CA THR A 249 11.68 -2.07 -10.95
C THR A 249 11.70 -0.77 -10.15
N GLN A 250 12.69 -0.57 -9.25
CA GLN A 250 12.89 0.71 -8.57
C GLN A 250 13.39 1.80 -9.52
N ALA A 251 14.28 1.46 -10.44
CA ALA A 251 14.80 2.40 -11.44
C ALA A 251 13.70 2.85 -12.41
N GLU A 252 12.88 1.92 -12.91
CA GLU A 252 11.69 2.21 -13.73
C GLU A 252 10.74 3.17 -13.01
N GLN A 253 10.47 2.93 -11.71
CA GLN A 253 9.58 3.77 -10.91
C GLN A 253 10.13 5.17 -10.69
N LYS A 254 11.44 5.30 -10.43
CA LYS A 254 12.10 6.61 -10.32
C LYS A 254 12.05 7.38 -11.64
N MET A 255 12.37 6.71 -12.75
CA MET A 255 12.32 7.32 -14.07
C MET A 255 10.92 7.83 -14.41
N LEU A 256 9.87 7.06 -14.11
CA LEU A 256 8.49 7.48 -14.33
C LEU A 256 8.12 8.70 -13.47
N ASN A 257 8.53 8.74 -12.20
CA ASN A 257 8.33 9.91 -11.34
C ASN A 257 9.06 11.15 -11.90
N ASP A 258 10.33 11.01 -12.29
CA ASP A 258 11.13 12.11 -12.83
C ASP A 258 10.55 12.66 -14.15
N GLN A 259 10.03 11.78 -15.02
CA GLN A 259 9.37 12.17 -16.26
C GLN A 259 8.08 12.97 -15.98
N GLN A 260 7.29 12.53 -15.02
CA GLN A 260 6.04 13.18 -14.63
C GLN A 260 6.27 14.55 -13.95
N GLU A 261 7.24 14.63 -13.04
CA GLU A 261 7.63 15.90 -12.43
C GLU A 261 8.11 16.92 -13.47
N ARG A 262 8.92 16.48 -14.45
CA ARG A 262 9.35 17.36 -15.56
C ARG A 262 8.18 17.82 -16.43
N ALA A 263 7.28 16.92 -16.79
CA ALA A 263 6.11 17.24 -17.61
C ALA A 263 5.24 18.32 -16.93
N ILE A 264 5.03 18.20 -15.61
CA ILE A 264 4.23 19.17 -14.87
C ILE A 264 4.96 20.47 -14.66
N THR A 265 6.26 20.44 -14.38
CA THR A 265 7.06 21.66 -14.29
C THR A 265 6.97 22.45 -15.61
N MET A 266 7.10 21.77 -16.76
CA MET A 266 6.90 22.39 -18.07
C MET A 266 5.46 22.92 -18.27
N LEU A 267 4.44 22.18 -17.83
CA LEU A 267 3.04 22.65 -17.90
C LEU A 267 2.81 23.89 -17.02
N LEU A 268 3.40 23.96 -15.84
CA LEU A 268 3.30 25.11 -14.93
C LEU A 268 4.06 26.32 -15.48
N ASP A 269 5.22 26.10 -16.10
CA ASP A 269 6.03 27.15 -16.72
C ASP A 269 5.37 27.75 -17.97
N THR A 270 4.72 26.91 -18.78
CA THR A 270 3.97 27.37 -19.97
C THR A 270 2.68 28.11 -19.61
N GLN A 271 2.14 27.92 -18.40
CA GLN A 271 0.93 28.60 -17.94
C GLN A 271 1.25 29.97 -17.33
N ALA A 272 1.29 30.98 -18.20
CA ALA A 272 1.42 32.39 -17.85
C ALA A 272 0.11 32.92 -17.24
N GLY A 273 -0.05 32.74 -15.94
CA GLY A 273 -1.24 33.22 -15.23
C GLY A 273 -1.60 32.46 -13.97
N LEU A 274 -0.76 31.57 -13.45
CA LEU A 274 -0.92 30.97 -12.12
C LEU A 274 -0.01 31.70 -11.11
N THR A 275 -0.51 31.96 -9.90
CA THR A 275 0.32 32.46 -8.79
C THR A 275 1.29 31.39 -8.29
N GLU A 276 2.39 31.78 -7.64
CA GLU A 276 3.35 30.81 -7.07
C GLU A 276 2.72 29.87 -6.03
N GLU A 277 1.74 30.36 -5.26
CA GLU A 277 0.97 29.56 -4.31
C GLU A 277 0.14 28.48 -5.01
N ALA A 278 -0.52 28.82 -6.13
CA ALA A 278 -1.26 27.87 -6.94
C ALA A 278 -0.33 26.82 -7.57
N ARG A 279 0.87 27.23 -8.03
CA ARG A 279 1.90 26.30 -8.52
C ARG A 279 2.35 25.31 -7.45
N LYS A 280 2.64 25.79 -6.22
CA LYS A 280 3.01 24.94 -5.09
C LYS A 280 1.88 23.97 -4.70
N GLN A 281 0.62 24.42 -4.74
CA GLN A 281 -0.52 23.57 -4.45
C GLN A 281 -0.68 22.46 -5.51
N ILE A 282 -0.57 22.79 -6.81
CA ILE A 282 -0.64 21.81 -7.90
C ILE A 282 0.48 20.76 -7.76
N MET A 283 1.71 21.17 -7.44
CA MET A 283 2.82 20.23 -7.22
C MET A 283 2.55 19.28 -6.05
N LYS A 284 2.03 19.78 -4.93
CA LYS A 284 1.72 18.96 -3.75
C LYS A 284 0.58 17.97 -4.03
N GLU A 285 -0.44 18.37 -4.78
CA GLU A 285 -1.52 17.47 -5.22
C GLU A 285 -0.99 16.44 -6.21
N HIS A 286 -0.09 16.82 -7.12
CA HIS A 286 0.57 15.89 -8.02
C HIS A 286 1.38 14.83 -7.26
N GLU A 287 2.21 15.22 -6.28
CA GLU A 287 2.96 14.28 -5.45
C GLU A 287 2.03 13.26 -4.78
N GLN A 288 0.92 13.72 -4.19
CA GLN A 288 -0.06 12.83 -3.55
C GLN A 288 -0.72 11.88 -4.56
N ASN A 289 -1.04 12.36 -5.76
CA ASN A 289 -1.59 11.54 -6.83
C ASN A 289 -0.58 10.52 -7.35
N MET A 290 0.69 10.91 -7.53
CA MET A 290 1.77 9.99 -7.92
C MET A 290 1.97 8.89 -6.91
N ILE A 291 1.89 9.23 -5.63
CA ILE A 291 1.91 8.27 -4.53
C ILE A 291 0.75 7.26 -4.67
N ALA A 292 -0.47 7.72 -4.92
CA ALA A 292 -1.65 6.87 -5.07
C ALA A 292 -1.57 5.98 -6.31
N VAL A 293 -1.14 6.53 -7.46
CA VAL A 293 -0.95 5.80 -8.72
C VAL A 293 0.14 4.74 -8.57
N ASN A 294 1.32 5.09 -8.04
CA ASN A 294 2.39 4.13 -7.75
C ASN A 294 1.91 2.99 -6.85
N ASN A 295 1.11 3.34 -5.84
CA ASN A 295 0.52 2.39 -4.93
C ASN A 295 -0.45 1.42 -5.61
N GLN A 296 -1.29 1.90 -6.53
CA GLN A 296 -2.23 1.11 -7.30
C GLN A 296 -1.50 0.20 -8.31
N LEU A 297 -0.49 0.74 -9.00
CA LEU A 297 0.33 -0.01 -9.95
C LEU A 297 1.11 -1.14 -9.26
N GLN A 298 1.67 -0.88 -8.08
CA GLN A 298 2.35 -1.91 -7.29
C GLN A 298 1.38 -3.03 -6.85
N ILE A 299 0.15 -2.68 -6.45
CA ILE A 299 -0.89 -3.66 -6.12
C ILE A 299 -1.26 -4.48 -7.35
N SER A 300 -1.46 -3.84 -8.51
CA SER A 300 -1.78 -4.56 -9.75
C SER A 300 -0.64 -5.50 -10.17
N ARG A 301 0.61 -5.01 -10.16
CA ARG A 301 1.83 -5.79 -10.44
C ARG A 301 1.91 -7.04 -9.55
N THR A 302 1.75 -6.87 -8.24
CA THR A 302 1.80 -7.99 -7.30
C THR A 302 0.63 -8.96 -7.48
N ARG A 303 -0.59 -8.46 -7.75
CA ARG A 303 -1.76 -9.30 -8.01
C ARG A 303 -1.59 -10.14 -9.27
N GLN A 304 -1.19 -9.51 -10.36
CA GLN A 304 -0.99 -10.19 -11.63
C GLN A 304 0.19 -11.18 -11.55
N GLN A 305 1.27 -10.83 -10.84
CA GLN A 305 2.37 -11.76 -10.54
C GLN A 305 1.89 -12.97 -9.73
N LYS A 306 1.11 -12.78 -8.67
CA LYS A 306 0.54 -13.90 -7.88
C LYS A 306 -0.36 -14.81 -8.72
N ILE A 307 -1.17 -14.25 -9.61
CA ILE A 307 -2.02 -15.04 -10.51
C ILE A 307 -1.14 -15.89 -11.45
N LEU A 308 -0.06 -15.34 -11.97
CA LEU A 308 0.89 -16.09 -12.80
C LEU A 308 1.61 -17.19 -12.01
N GLU A 309 2.09 -16.88 -10.81
CA GLU A 309 2.72 -17.87 -9.93
C GLU A 309 1.76 -19.00 -9.58
N GLN A 310 0.49 -18.70 -9.30
CA GLN A 310 -0.55 -19.72 -9.07
C GLN A 310 -0.81 -20.57 -10.32
N LYS A 311 -0.91 -19.97 -11.51
CA LYS A 311 -1.08 -20.72 -12.76
C LYS A 311 0.10 -21.66 -13.03
N LEU A 312 1.32 -21.15 -12.87
CA LEU A 312 2.55 -21.94 -13.03
C LEU A 312 2.65 -23.04 -11.98
N ALA A 313 2.30 -22.77 -10.72
CA ALA A 313 2.30 -23.76 -9.65
C ALA A 313 1.26 -24.87 -9.88
N GLN A 314 0.04 -24.52 -10.29
CA GLN A 314 -0.99 -25.51 -10.65
C GLN A 314 -0.55 -26.38 -11.83
N ARG A 315 0.14 -25.81 -12.82
CA ARG A 315 0.69 -26.58 -13.94
C ARG A 315 1.85 -27.48 -13.52
N ARG A 316 2.76 -27.00 -12.68
CA ARG A 316 3.83 -27.82 -12.08
C ARG A 316 3.27 -29.01 -11.29
N ALA A 317 2.27 -28.76 -10.43
CA ALA A 317 1.60 -29.83 -9.69
C ALA A 317 0.92 -30.85 -10.62
N LYS A 318 0.31 -30.41 -11.73
CA LYS A 318 -0.25 -31.31 -12.76
C LYS A 318 0.83 -32.13 -13.46
N LEU A 319 2.00 -31.54 -13.74
CA LEU A 319 3.13 -32.27 -14.32
C LEU A 319 3.70 -33.28 -13.34
N GLU A 320 3.93 -32.91 -12.09
CA GLU A 320 4.39 -33.82 -11.04
C GLU A 320 3.40 -34.97 -10.78
N ALA A 321 2.09 -34.72 -10.90
CA ALA A 321 1.08 -35.76 -10.82
C ALA A 321 1.14 -36.72 -12.03
N LYS A 322 1.37 -36.20 -13.24
CA LYS A 322 1.52 -37.00 -14.47
C LYS A 322 2.81 -37.84 -14.46
N THR A 323 3.91 -37.31 -13.94
CA THR A 323 5.18 -38.05 -13.84
C THR A 323 5.12 -39.16 -12.79
N LYS A 324 4.47 -38.91 -11.65
CA LYS A 324 4.21 -39.95 -10.64
C LYS A 324 3.31 -41.08 -11.15
N ALA A 325 2.35 -40.77 -12.04
CA ALA A 325 1.47 -41.77 -12.63
C ALA A 325 2.12 -42.61 -13.76
N LYS A 326 3.32 -42.24 -14.24
CA LYS A 326 4.02 -42.90 -15.35
C LYS A 326 5.40 -43.46 -14.96
N GLN A 327 5.65 -43.73 -13.68
CA GLN A 327 6.99 -44.13 -13.16
C GLN A 327 7.58 -45.43 -13.73
N ASP A 328 6.84 -46.18 -14.56
CA ASP A 328 7.27 -47.48 -15.10
C ASP A 328 8.14 -47.39 -16.38
N GLU A 329 8.26 -46.23 -17.06
CA GLU A 329 8.97 -46.10 -18.36
C GLU A 329 10.13 -45.07 -18.33
N LYS A 330 11.14 -45.32 -17.50
CA LYS A 330 12.15 -44.33 -17.04
C LYS A 330 13.05 -43.61 -18.07
N LYS A 331 13.15 -44.02 -19.35
CA LYS A 331 14.15 -43.43 -20.28
C LYS A 331 13.57 -42.54 -21.38
N MET A 332 12.39 -42.87 -21.92
CA MET A 332 11.67 -41.99 -22.86
C MET A 332 11.05 -40.79 -22.13
N LEU A 333 10.82 -40.92 -20.82
CA LEU A 333 10.22 -39.88 -19.98
C LEU A 333 11.17 -38.75 -19.57
N GLU A 334 12.50 -38.96 -19.59
CA GLU A 334 13.46 -37.89 -19.23
C GLU A 334 13.52 -36.82 -20.32
N GLU A 335 13.56 -37.24 -21.60
CA GLU A 335 13.53 -36.32 -22.75
C GLU A 335 12.15 -35.62 -22.86
N GLU A 336 11.03 -36.36 -22.72
CA GLU A 336 9.68 -35.75 -22.67
C GLU A 336 9.50 -34.79 -21.47
N TYR A 337 10.17 -35.07 -20.35
CA TYR A 337 10.15 -34.20 -19.18
C TYR A 337 10.98 -32.93 -19.42
N GLU A 338 12.16 -33.04 -20.01
CA GLU A 338 12.98 -31.88 -20.39
C GLU A 338 12.26 -31.00 -21.41
N GLU A 339 11.61 -31.57 -22.42
CA GLU A 339 10.80 -30.84 -23.39
C GLU A 339 9.59 -30.15 -22.73
N MET A 340 8.88 -30.83 -21.83
CA MET A 340 7.76 -30.22 -21.09
C MET A 340 8.22 -29.14 -20.09
N VAL A 341 9.41 -29.28 -19.51
CA VAL A 341 10.02 -28.23 -18.67
C VAL A 341 10.38 -27.01 -19.53
N GLN A 342 10.97 -27.22 -20.70
CA GLN A 342 11.27 -26.13 -21.65
C GLN A 342 10.00 -25.42 -22.12
N GLN A 343 8.95 -26.15 -22.49
CA GLN A 343 7.65 -25.55 -22.82
C GLN A 343 7.08 -24.71 -21.67
N LEU A 344 7.23 -25.17 -20.42
CA LEU A 344 6.76 -24.43 -19.25
C LEU A 344 7.61 -23.18 -18.97
N GLU A 345 8.90 -23.20 -19.31
CA GLU A 345 9.78 -22.03 -19.28
C GLU A 345 9.43 -21.01 -20.38
N GLU A 346 9.12 -21.46 -21.59
CA GLU A 346 8.66 -20.61 -22.70
C GLU A 346 7.30 -19.99 -22.38
N GLU A 347 6.33 -20.78 -21.91
CA GLU A 347 5.04 -20.28 -21.44
C GLU A 347 5.21 -19.26 -20.31
N ARG A 348 6.15 -19.52 -19.37
CA ARG A 348 6.49 -18.55 -18.32
C ARG A 348 7.02 -17.24 -18.90
N GLN A 349 7.93 -17.30 -19.87
CA GLN A 349 8.49 -16.10 -20.51
C GLN A 349 7.39 -15.32 -21.24
N GLN A 350 6.56 -16.00 -22.03
CA GLN A 350 5.43 -15.39 -22.72
C GLN A 350 4.47 -14.72 -21.73
N ALA A 351 4.08 -15.42 -20.68
CA ALA A 351 3.18 -14.88 -19.66
C ALA A 351 3.78 -13.69 -18.91
N LEU A 352 5.10 -13.66 -18.69
CA LEU A 352 5.82 -12.50 -18.16
C LEU A 352 5.85 -11.32 -19.15
N THR A 353 5.96 -11.57 -20.46
CA THR A 353 5.88 -10.50 -21.46
C THR A 353 4.48 -9.91 -21.58
N GLU A 354 3.44 -10.75 -21.53
CA GLU A 354 2.05 -10.30 -21.48
C GLU A 354 1.76 -9.49 -20.22
N LEU A 355 2.29 -9.93 -19.08
CA LEU A 355 2.23 -9.18 -17.83
C LEU A 355 2.85 -7.80 -17.98
N ARG A 356 4.07 -7.72 -18.54
CA ARG A 356 4.75 -6.44 -18.77
C ARG A 356 3.94 -5.52 -19.68
N LYS A 357 3.33 -6.05 -20.74
CA LYS A 357 2.45 -5.28 -21.63
C LYS A 357 1.22 -4.75 -20.90
N ARG A 358 0.51 -5.59 -20.16
CA ARG A 358 -0.67 -5.16 -19.37
C ARG A 358 -0.29 -4.12 -18.32
N LEU A 359 0.86 -4.27 -17.68
CA LEU A 359 1.34 -3.28 -16.72
C LEU A 359 1.67 -1.95 -17.40
N ALA A 360 2.27 -1.97 -18.59
CA ALA A 360 2.50 -0.75 -19.36
C ALA A 360 1.19 -0.05 -19.77
N GLU A 361 0.19 -0.82 -20.19
CA GLU A 361 -1.14 -0.28 -20.52
C GLU A 361 -1.83 0.31 -19.28
N GLU A 362 -1.76 -0.37 -18.13
CA GLU A 362 -2.30 0.13 -16.86
C GLU A 362 -1.55 1.38 -16.37
N THR A 363 -0.22 1.45 -16.54
CA THR A 363 0.56 2.66 -16.24
C THR A 363 0.10 3.82 -17.10
N ASP A 364 -0.07 3.61 -18.40
CA ASP A 364 -0.49 4.67 -19.32
C ASP A 364 -1.90 5.15 -19.03
N GLN A 365 -2.82 4.24 -18.70
CA GLN A 365 -4.19 4.60 -18.31
C GLN A 365 -4.23 5.37 -16.99
N ALA A 366 -3.43 4.96 -15.99
CA ALA A 366 -3.36 5.65 -14.71
C ALA A 366 -2.76 7.06 -14.86
N LEU A 367 -1.71 7.21 -15.68
CA LEU A 367 -1.13 8.51 -16.01
C LEU A 367 -2.13 9.42 -16.74
N LYS A 368 -2.84 8.91 -17.74
CA LYS A 368 -3.88 9.69 -18.45
C LYS A 368 -4.99 10.16 -17.51
N ALA A 369 -5.47 9.28 -16.64
CA ALA A 369 -6.50 9.64 -15.66
C ALA A 369 -6.01 10.72 -14.68
N GLN A 370 -4.73 10.67 -14.30
CA GLN A 370 -4.09 11.68 -13.48
C GLN A 370 -3.96 13.03 -14.21
N ASP A 371 -3.51 13.01 -15.46
CA ASP A 371 -3.41 14.22 -16.30
C ASP A 371 -4.77 14.89 -16.47
N GLU A 372 -5.85 14.12 -16.65
CA GLU A 372 -7.21 14.66 -16.69
C GLU A 372 -7.65 15.30 -15.37
N GLN A 373 -7.29 14.71 -14.23
CA GLN A 373 -7.60 15.26 -12.92
C GLN A 373 -6.83 16.57 -12.67
N LEU A 374 -5.53 16.58 -12.96
CA LEU A 374 -4.70 17.78 -12.87
C LEU A 374 -5.18 18.86 -13.83
N GLY A 375 -5.54 18.50 -15.06
CA GLY A 375 -6.13 19.42 -16.04
C GLY A 375 -7.40 20.09 -15.51
N LYS A 376 -8.27 19.37 -14.79
CA LYS A 376 -9.47 19.95 -14.15
C LYS A 376 -9.13 20.91 -13.00
N VAL A 377 -8.07 20.64 -12.23
CA VAL A 377 -7.61 21.53 -11.15
C VAL A 377 -7.01 22.80 -11.72
N ILE A 378 -6.10 22.65 -12.69
CA ILE A 378 -5.49 23.77 -13.44
C ILE A 378 -6.58 24.65 -14.06
N ALA A 379 -7.53 24.06 -14.77
CA ALA A 379 -8.60 24.81 -15.43
C ALA A 379 -9.47 25.58 -14.41
N ARG A 380 -9.78 24.98 -13.26
CA ARG A 380 -10.52 25.65 -12.17
C ARG A 380 -9.75 26.83 -11.60
N LEU A 381 -8.44 26.66 -11.35
CA LEU A 381 -7.58 27.72 -10.82
C LEU A 381 -7.43 28.88 -11.81
N GLN A 382 -7.16 28.57 -13.08
CA GLN A 382 -7.06 29.56 -14.14
C GLN A 382 -8.36 30.31 -14.37
N LEU A 383 -9.50 29.61 -14.38
CA LEU A 383 -10.81 30.25 -14.55
C LEU A 383 -11.12 31.20 -13.39
N GLY A 384 -10.85 30.79 -12.15
CA GLY A 384 -11.02 31.65 -10.97
C GLY A 384 -10.11 32.89 -11.04
N GLN A 385 -8.87 32.73 -11.49
CA GLN A 385 -7.94 33.84 -11.64
C GLN A 385 -8.32 34.78 -12.79
N ALA A 386 -8.70 34.26 -13.95
CA ALA A 386 -9.17 35.03 -15.09
C ALA A 386 -10.45 35.82 -14.75
N ARG A 387 -11.39 35.23 -14.00
CA ARG A 387 -12.58 35.92 -13.50
C ARG A 387 -12.20 37.09 -12.60
N ARG A 388 -11.35 36.87 -11.59
CA ARG A 388 -10.84 37.94 -10.70
C ARG A 388 -10.14 39.05 -11.47
N GLN A 389 -9.24 38.71 -12.39
CA GLN A 389 -8.54 39.70 -13.22
C GLN A 389 -9.50 40.46 -14.14
N SER A 390 -10.55 39.82 -14.67
CA SER A 390 -11.54 40.49 -15.52
C SER A 390 -12.39 41.50 -14.75
N ILE A 391 -12.72 41.20 -13.49
CA ILE A 391 -13.43 42.12 -12.59
C ILE A 391 -12.54 43.34 -12.32
N ILE A 392 -11.27 43.11 -11.93
CA ILE A 392 -10.29 44.16 -11.67
C ILE A 392 -10.08 45.04 -12.91
N ARG A 393 -9.87 44.45 -14.09
CA ARG A 393 -9.66 45.22 -15.34
C ARG A 393 -10.86 46.06 -15.74
N ARG A 394 -12.09 45.53 -15.57
CA ARG A 394 -13.31 46.31 -15.83
C ARG A 394 -13.39 47.52 -14.90
N GLN A 395 -13.03 47.33 -13.63
CA GLN A 395 -12.99 48.40 -12.64
C GLN A 395 -11.88 49.41 -12.92
N GLU A 396 -10.67 48.98 -13.24
CA GLU A 396 -9.57 49.87 -13.65
C GLU A 396 -9.95 50.72 -14.87
N LYS A 397 -10.66 50.13 -15.84
CA LYS A 397 -11.13 50.84 -17.03
C LYS A 397 -12.22 51.84 -16.68
N ALA A 398 -13.21 51.46 -15.86
CA ALA A 398 -14.25 52.36 -15.37
C ALA A 398 -13.64 53.53 -14.58
N ILE A 399 -12.69 53.27 -13.68
CA ILE A 399 -12.00 54.29 -12.90
C ILE A 399 -11.20 55.24 -13.81
N LYS A 400 -10.49 54.72 -14.82
CA LYS A 400 -9.74 55.55 -15.79
C LYS A 400 -10.64 56.44 -16.65
N GLU A 401 -11.74 55.90 -17.17
CA GLU A 401 -12.69 56.67 -17.98
C GLU A 401 -13.39 57.75 -17.13
N LEU A 402 -13.72 57.44 -15.88
CA LEU A 402 -14.22 58.42 -14.92
C LEU A 402 -13.17 59.46 -14.56
N GLN A 403 -11.89 59.07 -14.44
CA GLN A 403 -10.77 59.98 -14.21
C GLN A 403 -10.61 60.96 -15.38
N GLU A 404 -10.60 60.49 -16.64
CA GLU A 404 -10.53 61.37 -17.82
C GLU A 404 -11.71 62.35 -17.86
N GLN A 405 -12.94 61.87 -17.68
CA GLN A 405 -14.13 62.72 -17.73
C GLN A 405 -14.19 63.74 -16.57
N LEU A 406 -13.67 63.40 -15.40
CA LEU A 406 -13.59 64.31 -14.26
C LEU A 406 -12.45 65.31 -14.42
N VAL A 407 -11.28 64.89 -14.90
CA VAL A 407 -10.13 65.79 -15.19
C VAL A 407 -10.53 66.80 -16.26
N ASP A 408 -11.21 66.38 -17.33
CA ASP A 408 -11.69 67.26 -18.39
C ASP A 408 -12.69 68.31 -17.86
N LYS A 409 -13.65 67.91 -17.02
CA LYS A 409 -14.66 68.82 -16.44
C LYS A 409 -14.12 69.69 -15.30
N VAL A 410 -13.09 69.24 -14.59
CA VAL A 410 -12.39 70.02 -13.56
C VAL A 410 -11.45 71.05 -14.21
N ALA A 411 -10.80 70.70 -15.32
CA ALA A 411 -10.02 71.64 -16.12
C ALA A 411 -10.89 72.77 -16.71
N GLU A 412 -12.16 72.48 -17.07
CA GLU A 412 -13.14 73.49 -17.49
C GLU A 412 -13.65 74.39 -16.34
N SER A 413 -13.61 73.93 -15.08
CA SER A 413 -14.14 74.67 -13.92
C SER A 413 -13.08 75.34 -13.03
N GLY A 414 -11.79 75.09 -13.28
CA GLY A 414 -10.67 75.86 -12.74
C GLY A 414 -10.46 75.81 -11.22
N GLN A 415 -11.05 74.85 -10.50
CA GLN A 415 -11.10 74.90 -9.01
C GLN A 415 -10.73 73.63 -8.24
N VAL A 416 -9.99 72.66 -8.81
CA VAL A 416 -9.43 71.55 -8.01
C VAL A 416 -7.99 71.23 -8.42
N SER A 417 -7.10 71.04 -7.44
CA SER A 417 -5.69 70.68 -7.68
C SER A 417 -5.50 69.17 -7.82
N ASP A 418 -4.73 68.71 -8.81
CA ASP A 418 -4.40 67.29 -9.09
C ASP A 418 -3.95 66.48 -7.85
N THR A 419 -3.28 67.14 -6.90
CA THR A 419 -2.81 66.53 -5.66
C THR A 419 -3.91 66.02 -4.72
N LYS A 420 -5.11 66.60 -4.78
CA LYS A 420 -6.26 66.16 -3.94
C LYS A 420 -6.96 64.96 -4.55
N THR A 421 -7.09 64.93 -5.88
CA THR A 421 -7.62 63.80 -6.64
C THR A 421 -6.72 62.58 -6.52
N GLU A 422 -5.40 62.76 -6.57
CA GLU A 422 -4.43 61.67 -6.43
C GLU A 422 -4.41 61.04 -5.02
N ARG A 423 -4.60 61.85 -3.96
CA ARG A 423 -4.76 61.32 -2.58
C ARG A 423 -6.03 60.48 -2.41
N ILE A 424 -7.13 60.87 -3.05
CA ILE A 424 -8.39 60.10 -2.99
C ILE A 424 -8.24 58.77 -3.72
N LEU A 425 -7.55 58.76 -4.86
CA LEU A 425 -7.23 57.53 -5.59
C LEU A 425 -6.30 56.61 -4.78
N GLN A 426 -5.24 57.13 -4.18
CA GLN A 426 -4.37 56.32 -3.31
C GLN A 426 -5.12 55.73 -2.12
N ASN A 427 -6.01 56.49 -1.49
CA ASN A 427 -6.85 55.97 -0.41
C ASN A 427 -7.82 54.88 -0.92
N HIS A 428 -8.36 55.02 -2.12
CA HIS A 428 -9.20 54.00 -2.73
C HIS A 428 -8.43 52.71 -3.04
N TYR A 429 -7.22 52.80 -3.59
CA TYR A 429 -6.39 51.62 -3.85
C TYR A 429 -6.04 50.87 -2.56
N ARG A 430 -5.67 51.58 -1.48
CA ARG A 430 -5.43 50.97 -0.17
C ARG A 430 -6.69 50.34 0.42
N GLU A 431 -7.84 51.00 0.26
CA GLU A 431 -9.14 50.46 0.69
C GLU A 431 -9.50 49.17 -0.07
N VAL A 432 -9.23 49.11 -1.38
CA VAL A 432 -9.44 47.91 -2.22
C VAL A 432 -8.51 46.77 -1.79
N GLU A 433 -7.25 47.06 -1.49
CA GLU A 433 -6.30 46.07 -0.93
C GLU A 433 -6.80 45.52 0.41
N LEU A 434 -7.30 46.38 1.30
CA LEU A 434 -7.83 45.98 2.61
C LEU A 434 -9.08 45.07 2.49
N ILE A 435 -9.97 45.32 1.52
CA ILE A 435 -11.09 44.39 1.22
C ILE A 435 -10.54 43.04 0.81
N ASN A 436 -9.54 43.04 -0.07
CA ASN A 436 -9.01 41.81 -0.63
C ASN A 436 -8.41 40.93 0.48
N GLU A 437 -7.68 41.53 1.43
CA GLU A 437 -7.16 40.85 2.62
C GLU A 437 -8.27 40.36 3.57
N GLN A 438 -9.29 41.18 3.83
CA GLN A 438 -10.43 40.80 4.67
C GLN A 438 -11.26 39.66 4.05
N LEU A 439 -11.39 39.65 2.72
CA LEU A 439 -12.07 38.58 2.00
C LEU A 439 -11.26 37.29 1.99
N GLN A 440 -9.94 37.37 1.83
CA GLN A 440 -9.07 36.19 1.95
C GLN A 440 -9.17 35.57 3.35
N THR A 441 -9.08 36.39 4.40
CA THR A 441 -9.21 35.89 5.78
C THR A 441 -10.62 35.35 6.08
N SER A 442 -11.67 35.95 5.52
CA SER A 442 -13.04 35.42 5.58
C SER A 442 -13.17 34.07 4.87
N LYS A 443 -12.59 33.95 3.66
CA LYS A 443 -12.54 32.70 2.90
C LYS A 443 -11.85 31.59 3.67
N GLU A 444 -10.68 31.88 4.25
CA GLU A 444 -9.96 30.89 5.05
C GLU A 444 -10.76 30.42 6.27
N ARG A 445 -11.42 31.34 6.99
CA ARG A 445 -12.27 31.00 8.14
C ARG A 445 -13.46 30.15 7.74
N GLN A 446 -14.14 30.51 6.65
CA GLN A 446 -15.30 29.77 6.17
C GLN A 446 -14.92 28.40 5.58
N MET A 447 -13.76 28.30 4.93
CA MET A 447 -13.18 27.04 4.47
C MET A 447 -12.83 26.10 5.63
N ARG A 448 -12.21 26.62 6.71
CA ARG A 448 -11.94 25.83 7.92
C ARG A 448 -13.22 25.34 8.57
N ALA A 449 -14.22 26.21 8.73
CA ALA A 449 -15.51 25.81 9.30
C ALA A 449 -16.25 24.76 8.44
N LEU A 450 -16.09 24.81 7.11
CA LEU A 450 -16.63 23.78 6.20
C LEU A 450 -15.90 22.45 6.34
N GLN A 451 -14.57 22.47 6.42
CA GLN A 451 -13.76 21.28 6.66
C GLN A 451 -14.12 20.61 7.98
N GLU A 452 -14.22 21.37 9.08
CA GLU A 452 -14.64 20.86 10.40
C GLU A 452 -16.03 20.22 10.35
N LYS A 453 -17.01 20.88 9.69
CA LYS A 453 -18.36 20.33 9.52
C LYS A 453 -18.38 19.03 8.72
N LEU A 454 -17.56 18.93 7.67
CA LEU A 454 -17.45 17.72 6.87
C LEU A 454 -16.73 16.60 7.62
N GLU A 455 -15.70 16.89 8.40
CA GLU A 455 -15.03 15.91 9.26
C GLU A 455 -15.99 15.33 10.29
N VAL A 456 -16.78 16.17 10.97
CA VAL A 456 -17.82 15.71 11.90
C VAL A 456 -18.86 14.84 11.19
N LYS A 457 -19.28 15.23 9.98
CA LYS A 457 -20.23 14.45 9.17
C LYS A 457 -19.64 13.11 8.71
N GLN A 458 -18.36 13.08 8.32
CA GLN A 458 -17.63 11.88 7.95
C GLN A 458 -17.58 10.93 9.14
N LEU A 459 -17.18 11.43 10.31
CA LEU A 459 -17.04 10.64 11.53
C LEU A 459 -18.39 10.07 11.98
N ASN A 460 -19.48 10.84 11.88
CA ASN A 460 -20.84 10.36 12.16
C ASN A 460 -21.31 9.28 11.18
N ARG A 461 -21.05 9.44 9.88
CA ARG A 461 -21.43 8.42 8.89
C ARG A 461 -20.56 7.17 8.99
N GLN A 462 -19.27 7.32 9.29
CA GLN A 462 -18.35 6.20 9.50
C GLN A 462 -18.78 5.37 10.71
N ARG A 463 -19.11 6.02 11.84
CA ARG A 463 -19.74 5.35 13.00
C ARG A 463 -21.03 4.63 12.63
N ALA A 464 -21.89 5.23 11.81
CA ALA A 464 -23.13 4.57 11.38
C ALA A 464 -22.90 3.36 10.46
N ILE A 465 -21.82 3.36 9.67
CA ILE A 465 -21.40 2.22 8.85
C ILE A 465 -20.85 1.11 9.75
N GLU A 466 -19.97 1.45 10.70
CA GLU A 466 -19.44 0.52 11.70
C GLU A 466 -20.57 -0.13 12.53
N GLU A 467 -21.52 0.65 13.04
CA GLU A 467 -22.65 0.12 13.80
C GLU A 467 -23.55 -0.84 13.00
N LYS A 468 -23.73 -0.58 11.69
CA LYS A 468 -24.49 -1.49 10.82
C LYS A 468 -23.73 -2.80 10.62
N LEU A 469 -22.42 -2.71 10.48
CA LEU A 469 -21.59 -3.86 10.20
C LEU A 469 -21.35 -4.70 11.45
N ASP A 470 -21.20 -4.09 12.63
CA ASP A 470 -21.21 -4.79 13.93
C ASP A 470 -22.50 -5.58 14.15
N LYS A 471 -23.64 -5.06 13.66
CA LYS A 471 -24.91 -5.77 13.69
C LYS A 471 -24.92 -6.96 12.72
N GLU A 472 -24.42 -6.77 11.49
CA GLU A 472 -24.27 -7.85 10.51
C GLU A 472 -23.31 -8.95 11.02
N GLU A 473 -22.16 -8.60 11.61
CA GLU A 473 -21.22 -9.55 12.23
C GLU A 473 -21.85 -10.32 13.38
N LYS A 474 -22.57 -9.65 14.28
CA LYS A 474 -23.28 -10.31 15.40
C LYS A 474 -24.39 -11.25 14.92
N GLU A 475 -25.09 -10.90 13.84
CA GLU A 475 -26.10 -11.77 13.23
C GLU A 475 -25.47 -12.98 12.55
N GLN A 476 -24.31 -12.81 11.90
CA GLN A 476 -23.57 -13.91 11.30
C GLN A 476 -22.92 -14.83 12.32
N LEU A 477 -22.33 -14.31 13.39
CA LEU A 477 -21.83 -15.12 14.51
C LEU A 477 -22.95 -15.97 15.12
N LYS A 478 -24.16 -15.43 15.24
CA LYS A 478 -25.36 -16.19 15.66
C LYS A 478 -25.76 -17.25 14.64
N TYR A 479 -25.61 -16.98 13.35
CA TYR A 479 -25.91 -17.92 12.26
C TYR A 479 -24.88 -19.05 12.17
N GLU A 480 -23.59 -18.74 12.28
CA GLU A 480 -22.47 -19.68 12.29
C GLU A 480 -22.49 -20.58 13.53
N ALA A 481 -22.78 -20.02 14.71
CA ALA A 481 -22.97 -20.77 15.95
C ALA A 481 -24.15 -21.77 15.87
N ARG A 482 -25.18 -21.46 15.08
CA ARG A 482 -26.34 -22.36 14.86
C ARG A 482 -26.06 -23.48 13.86
N ARG A 483 -25.11 -23.31 12.94
CA ARG A 483 -24.86 -24.25 11.82
C ARG A 483 -23.60 -25.09 11.97
N GLY A 484 -22.73 -24.81 12.95
CA GLY A 484 -21.50 -25.58 13.18
C GLY A 484 -20.57 -25.55 11.96
N SER A 485 -20.41 -24.38 11.34
CA SER A 485 -19.74 -24.25 10.05
C SER A 485 -18.22 -24.40 10.15
N LEU A 486 -17.63 -25.20 9.25
CA LEU A 486 -16.19 -25.47 9.14
C LEU A 486 -15.37 -24.19 8.95
N SER A 487 -14.23 -24.10 9.65
CA SER A 487 -13.30 -22.95 9.73
C SER A 487 -12.98 -22.25 8.38
N ALA A 488 -12.92 -23.00 7.27
CA ALA A 488 -12.63 -22.46 5.95
C ALA A 488 -13.78 -21.59 5.37
N SER A 489 -15.05 -21.93 5.63
CA SER A 489 -16.17 -21.11 5.17
C SER A 489 -16.31 -19.84 6.00
N ALA A 490 -16.04 -19.91 7.31
CA ALA A 490 -16.03 -18.75 8.20
C ALA A 490 -14.94 -17.75 7.78
N ALA A 491 -13.74 -18.23 7.43
CA ALA A 491 -12.67 -17.38 6.92
C ALA A 491 -13.02 -16.68 5.59
N LEU A 492 -13.68 -17.38 4.66
CA LEU A 492 -14.14 -16.80 3.40
C LEU A 492 -15.23 -15.74 3.63
N THR A 493 -16.15 -16.01 4.54
CA THR A 493 -17.26 -15.10 4.88
C THR A 493 -16.73 -13.82 5.53
N LYS A 494 -15.76 -13.96 6.44
CA LYS A 494 -15.06 -12.82 7.05
C LYS A 494 -14.32 -11.97 6.01
N LEU A 495 -13.60 -12.59 5.08
CA LEU A 495 -12.93 -11.88 3.97
C LEU A 495 -13.90 -11.12 3.06
N LEU A 496 -15.07 -11.69 2.78
CA LEU A 496 -16.11 -11.03 1.99
C LEU A 496 -16.70 -9.84 2.74
N MET A 497 -16.87 -9.95 4.06
CA MET A 497 -17.28 -8.84 4.90
C MET A 497 -16.23 -7.75 4.89
N ASP A 498 -14.96 -8.04 5.21
CA ASP A 498 -13.87 -7.06 5.20
C ASP A 498 -13.80 -6.30 3.86
N ARG A 499 -14.03 -7.00 2.74
CA ARG A 499 -14.10 -6.38 1.42
C ARG A 499 -15.31 -5.44 1.26
N ARG A 500 -16.46 -5.79 1.84
CA ARG A 500 -17.66 -4.97 1.86
C ARG A 500 -17.50 -3.74 2.77
N HIS A 501 -16.82 -3.90 3.90
CA HIS A 501 -16.39 -2.80 4.78
C HIS A 501 -15.54 -1.81 3.98
N GLN A 502 -14.50 -2.32 3.31
CA GLN A 502 -13.60 -1.48 2.53
C GLN A 502 -14.34 -0.73 1.42
N ALA A 503 -15.24 -1.41 0.69
CA ALA A 503 -16.04 -0.79 -0.35
C ALA A 503 -16.96 0.31 0.19
N ALA A 504 -17.60 0.10 1.35
CA ALA A 504 -18.48 1.10 1.96
C ALA A 504 -17.72 2.33 2.45
N ILE A 505 -16.50 2.14 2.98
CA ILE A 505 -15.61 3.24 3.36
C ILE A 505 -15.15 4.01 2.12
N ASP A 506 -14.73 3.30 1.06
CA ASP A 506 -14.30 3.93 -0.19
C ASP A 506 -15.43 4.74 -0.85
N ASP A 507 -16.68 4.24 -0.79
CA ASP A 507 -17.87 4.94 -1.29
C ASP A 507 -18.16 6.21 -0.46
N LEU A 508 -18.07 6.11 0.87
CA LEU A 508 -18.19 7.25 1.77
C LEU A 508 -17.15 8.32 1.45
N GLU A 509 -15.88 7.94 1.28
CA GLU A 509 -14.81 8.88 0.94
C GLU A 509 -15.09 9.60 -0.38
N ARG A 510 -15.62 8.90 -1.38
CA ARG A 510 -16.01 9.51 -2.66
C ARG A 510 -17.17 10.49 -2.48
N GLU A 511 -18.21 10.13 -1.73
CA GLU A 511 -19.32 11.03 -1.42
C GLU A 511 -18.84 12.28 -0.68
N MET A 512 -17.98 12.13 0.32
CA MET A 512 -17.45 13.24 1.11
C MET A 512 -16.59 14.19 0.26
N LYS A 513 -15.77 13.64 -0.64
CA LYS A 513 -15.00 14.45 -1.61
C LYS A 513 -15.92 15.24 -2.55
N LEU A 514 -17.00 14.61 -3.02
CA LEU A 514 -17.99 15.28 -3.87
C LEU A 514 -18.75 16.38 -3.11
N GLU A 515 -19.20 16.11 -1.89
CA GLU A 515 -19.85 17.12 -1.04
C GLU A 515 -18.92 18.29 -0.72
N LEU A 516 -17.64 18.02 -0.39
CA LEU A 516 -16.62 19.04 -0.18
C LEU A 516 -16.48 19.91 -1.43
N THR A 517 -16.25 19.32 -2.61
CA THR A 517 -16.09 20.10 -3.85
C THR A 517 -17.32 20.98 -4.14
N ARG A 518 -18.53 20.46 -3.94
CA ARG A 518 -19.76 21.22 -4.15
C ARG A 518 -19.89 22.38 -3.17
N GLN A 519 -19.61 22.16 -1.89
CA GLN A 519 -19.70 23.22 -0.87
C GLN A 519 -18.60 24.26 -1.05
N THR A 520 -17.40 23.87 -1.44
CA THR A 520 -16.32 24.82 -1.76
C THR A 520 -16.64 25.66 -2.99
N ASP A 521 -17.28 25.07 -4.02
CA ASP A 521 -17.68 25.80 -5.21
C ASP A 521 -18.81 26.81 -4.89
N GLN A 522 -19.76 26.43 -4.04
CA GLN A 522 -20.81 27.33 -3.55
C GLN A 522 -20.22 28.49 -2.74
N LEU A 523 -19.31 28.19 -1.81
CA LEU A 523 -18.62 29.20 -1.02
C LEU A 523 -17.84 30.19 -1.89
N ASN A 524 -17.12 29.67 -2.89
CA ASN A 524 -16.38 30.52 -3.82
C ASN A 524 -17.33 31.42 -4.62
N GLN A 525 -18.49 30.94 -5.05
CA GLN A 525 -19.50 31.78 -5.72
C GLN A 525 -20.05 32.88 -4.79
N GLU A 526 -20.40 32.54 -3.55
CA GLU A 526 -20.90 33.50 -2.56
C GLU A 526 -19.87 34.59 -2.23
N LEU A 527 -18.60 34.21 -2.06
CA LEU A 527 -17.50 35.14 -1.81
C LEU A 527 -17.21 36.02 -3.04
N GLU A 528 -17.32 35.46 -4.26
CA GLU A 528 -17.20 36.24 -5.51
C GLU A 528 -18.33 37.27 -5.65
N GLU A 529 -19.57 36.91 -5.30
CA GLU A 529 -20.71 37.82 -5.28
C GLU A 529 -20.57 38.91 -4.22
N GLN A 530 -20.08 38.57 -3.02
CA GLN A 530 -19.78 39.53 -1.96
C GLN A 530 -18.69 40.52 -2.38
N MET A 531 -17.58 40.03 -2.96
CA MET A 531 -16.53 40.89 -3.50
C MET A 531 -17.07 41.85 -4.54
N ARG A 532 -17.90 41.34 -5.45
CA ARG A 532 -18.51 42.16 -6.50
C ARG A 532 -19.38 43.25 -5.90
N GLY A 533 -20.23 42.93 -4.93
CA GLY A 533 -21.09 43.90 -4.24
C GLY A 533 -20.31 44.98 -3.48
N GLU A 534 -19.28 44.58 -2.72
CA GLU A 534 -18.45 45.52 -1.95
C GLU A 534 -17.65 46.46 -2.84
N LEU A 535 -17.10 45.96 -3.95
CA LEU A 535 -16.40 46.79 -4.92
C LEU A 535 -17.36 47.75 -5.63
N GLU A 536 -18.55 47.29 -6.05
CA GLU A 536 -19.59 48.15 -6.65
C GLU A 536 -20.08 49.24 -5.66
N ASP A 537 -20.14 48.94 -4.36
CA ASP A 537 -20.51 49.92 -3.34
C ASP A 537 -19.42 50.97 -3.09
N ARG A 538 -18.15 50.58 -3.13
CA ARG A 538 -17.02 51.51 -3.00
C ARG A 538 -16.81 52.36 -4.26
N GLU A 539 -17.09 51.81 -5.43
CA GLU A 539 -17.15 52.57 -6.68
C GLU A 539 -18.18 53.70 -6.59
N LYS A 540 -19.38 53.40 -6.07
CA LYS A 540 -20.42 54.43 -5.81
C LYS A 540 -19.97 55.48 -4.80
N ASP A 541 -19.23 55.08 -3.75
CA ASP A 541 -18.71 56.03 -2.77
C ASP A 541 -17.62 56.94 -3.34
N LEU A 542 -16.68 56.39 -4.12
CA LEU A 542 -15.65 57.14 -4.85
C LEU A 542 -16.31 58.16 -5.79
N LEU A 543 -17.24 57.70 -6.62
CA LEU A 543 -18.02 58.54 -7.53
C LEU A 543 -18.75 59.67 -6.81
N SER A 544 -19.35 59.38 -5.65
CA SER A 544 -20.04 60.40 -4.85
C SER A 544 -19.07 61.43 -4.26
N LYS A 545 -17.90 61.02 -3.79
CA LYS A 545 -16.86 61.91 -3.24
C LYS A 545 -16.27 62.81 -4.33
N LEU A 546 -15.99 62.25 -5.51
CA LEU A 546 -15.47 63.00 -6.66
C LEU A 546 -16.51 63.98 -7.23
N ALA A 547 -17.79 63.59 -7.31
CA ALA A 547 -18.87 64.45 -7.74
C ALA A 547 -19.13 65.66 -6.81
N VAL A 548 -18.96 65.47 -5.49
CA VAL A 548 -19.03 66.57 -4.51
C VAL A 548 -17.87 67.53 -4.68
N MET A 549 -16.65 67.05 -4.94
CA MET A 549 -15.51 67.94 -5.19
C MET A 549 -15.64 68.73 -6.50
N GLY A 550 -16.26 68.16 -7.54
CA GLY A 550 -16.49 68.81 -8.82
C GLY A 550 -17.70 69.75 -8.87
N ASN A 551 -18.42 69.99 -7.75
CA ASN A 551 -19.65 70.80 -7.70
C ASN A 551 -20.69 70.43 -8.79
N MET A 552 -20.77 69.15 -9.17
CA MET A 552 -21.63 68.71 -10.27
C MET A 552 -23.11 68.79 -9.89
N SER A 553 -23.92 69.43 -10.73
CA SER A 553 -25.37 69.45 -10.52
C SER A 553 -26.00 68.07 -10.75
N LYS A 554 -27.12 67.80 -10.08
CA LYS A 554 -27.89 66.54 -10.22
C LYS A 554 -28.17 66.12 -11.66
N LYS A 555 -28.31 67.08 -12.59
CA LYS A 555 -28.57 66.83 -14.02
C LYS A 555 -27.30 66.45 -14.79
N GLN A 556 -26.17 67.08 -14.46
CA GLN A 556 -24.88 66.77 -15.06
C GLN A 556 -24.33 65.41 -14.60
N LEU A 557 -24.67 65.00 -13.38
CA LEU A 557 -24.31 63.70 -12.81
C LEU A 557 -25.14 62.57 -13.43
N THR A 558 -26.41 62.83 -13.79
CA THR A 558 -27.24 61.87 -14.52
C THR A 558 -26.76 61.67 -15.95
N GLU A 559 -26.38 62.74 -16.67
CA GLU A 559 -25.83 62.63 -18.03
C GLU A 559 -24.48 61.90 -18.04
N ALA A 560 -23.55 62.23 -17.13
CA ALA A 560 -22.25 61.57 -17.08
C ALA A 560 -22.34 60.07 -16.74
N VAL A 561 -23.26 59.69 -15.84
CA VAL A 561 -23.49 58.28 -15.50
C VAL A 561 -24.23 57.54 -16.62
N GLU A 562 -25.20 58.17 -17.30
CA GLU A 562 -25.87 57.56 -18.45
C GLU A 562 -24.91 57.37 -19.64
N GLU A 563 -24.03 58.33 -19.91
CA GLU A 563 -23.04 58.26 -20.99
C GLU A 563 -21.93 57.23 -20.72
N ALA A 564 -21.43 57.13 -19.49
CA ALA A 564 -20.46 56.11 -19.09
C ALA A 564 -21.08 54.69 -19.13
N VAL A 565 -22.34 54.54 -18.72
CA VAL A 565 -23.05 53.26 -18.70
C VAL A 565 -23.43 52.78 -20.11
N GLU A 566 -23.76 53.70 -21.03
CA GLU A 566 -23.97 53.38 -22.45
C GLU A 566 -22.68 52.94 -23.16
N LYS A 567 -21.54 53.60 -22.89
CA LYS A 567 -20.24 53.24 -23.49
C LYS A 567 -19.68 51.90 -22.98
N VAL A 568 -20.03 51.49 -21.75
CA VAL A 568 -19.60 50.22 -21.14
C VAL A 568 -20.59 49.07 -21.42
N GLY A 569 -21.77 49.34 -21.99
CA GLY A 569 -22.72 48.33 -22.49
C GLY A 569 -23.66 47.72 -21.45
N GLY A 570 -24.01 48.46 -20.38
CA GLY A 570 -24.99 48.03 -19.38
C GLY A 570 -26.30 48.81 -19.49
N THR A 571 -27.46 48.16 -19.64
CA THR A 571 -28.70 48.88 -20.02
C THR A 571 -29.76 49.04 -18.92
N ALA A 572 -29.51 48.64 -17.66
CA ALA A 572 -30.57 48.60 -16.63
C ALA A 572 -30.34 49.39 -15.33
N ASP A 573 -29.12 49.84 -15.02
CA ASP A 573 -28.80 50.33 -13.65
C ASP A 573 -28.50 51.83 -13.52
N ALA A 574 -28.38 52.60 -14.61
CA ALA A 574 -28.01 54.02 -14.57
C ALA A 574 -28.97 54.88 -13.71
N LYS A 575 -30.29 54.66 -13.82
CA LYS A 575 -31.31 55.40 -13.02
C LYS A 575 -31.31 55.05 -11.52
N LYS A 576 -30.88 53.83 -11.16
CA LYS A 576 -30.73 53.41 -9.76
C LYS A 576 -29.42 53.94 -9.18
N LEU A 577 -28.32 53.81 -9.94
CA LEU A 577 -27.01 54.38 -9.62
C LEU A 577 -27.07 55.88 -9.38
N THR A 578 -27.70 56.64 -10.27
CA THR A 578 -27.87 58.10 -10.12
C THR A 578 -28.73 58.48 -8.91
N LYS A 579 -29.80 57.72 -8.63
CA LYS A 579 -30.65 57.92 -7.44
C LYS A 579 -29.91 57.63 -6.14
N ASP A 580 -29.06 56.61 -6.12
CA ASP A 580 -28.25 56.25 -4.94
C ASP A 580 -27.06 57.19 -4.75
N LEU A 581 -26.37 57.59 -5.82
CA LEU A 581 -25.32 58.62 -5.79
C LEU A 581 -25.87 59.95 -5.27
N ALA A 582 -27.03 60.39 -5.79
CA ALA A 582 -27.70 61.60 -5.32
C ALA A 582 -28.18 61.55 -3.86
N LYS A 583 -28.43 60.36 -3.30
CA LYS A 583 -28.71 60.17 -1.87
C LYS A 583 -27.44 60.20 -1.05
N ARG A 584 -26.35 59.59 -1.54
CA ARG A 584 -25.05 59.55 -0.83
C ARG A 584 -24.37 60.92 -0.79
N MET A 585 -24.48 61.74 -1.85
CA MET A 585 -24.06 63.15 -1.84
C MET A 585 -24.77 64.00 -0.76
N LYS A 586 -25.95 63.58 -0.30
CA LYS A 586 -26.75 64.27 0.74
C LYS A 586 -26.49 63.76 2.15
N ARG A 587 -25.63 62.75 2.35
CA ARG A 587 -25.31 62.23 3.69
C ARG A 587 -24.42 63.23 4.44
N PRO A 588 -24.71 63.55 5.71
CA PRO A 588 -23.85 64.40 6.53
C PRO A 588 -22.55 63.64 6.79
N GLY A 589 -21.48 64.04 6.13
CA GLY A 589 -20.19 63.32 6.10
C GLY A 589 -19.46 63.43 4.75
N THR A 590 -20.19 63.68 3.65
CA THR A 590 -19.58 64.02 2.34
C THR A 590 -19.41 65.52 2.13
N ALA A 591 -20.12 66.35 2.90
CA ALA A 591 -20.04 67.80 2.89
C ALA A 591 -19.30 68.28 4.15
N GLY A 592 -17.98 68.35 4.09
CA GLY A 592 -17.16 68.72 5.25
C GLY A 592 -15.68 68.88 4.92
N VAL A 593 -15.36 69.64 3.87
CA VAL A 593 -13.99 70.14 3.69
C VAL A 593 -13.87 71.38 4.57
N GLY A 594 -13.38 71.21 5.80
CA GLY A 594 -13.06 72.34 6.68
C GLY A 594 -13.22 72.07 8.17
N ALA A 595 -12.49 71.11 8.73
CA ALA A 595 -12.07 71.16 10.13
C ALA A 595 -10.87 70.21 10.31
N GLU A 596 -9.71 70.78 10.64
CA GLU A 596 -8.60 70.05 11.23
C GLU A 596 -9.06 69.43 12.55
N ARG A 597 -9.22 68.11 12.58
CA ARG A 597 -9.08 67.29 13.78
C ARG A 597 -8.43 65.98 13.38
N ASP A 598 -7.26 65.73 13.96
CA ASP A 598 -6.77 64.37 14.17
C ASP A 598 -7.85 63.66 15.02
N GLU A 599 -8.69 62.88 14.36
CA GLU A 599 -9.55 61.91 15.04
C GLU A 599 -8.92 60.54 14.82
N ASP A 600 -8.50 59.98 15.95
CA ASP A 600 -7.98 58.63 16.08
C ASP A 600 -8.87 57.63 15.33
N ILE A 601 -8.21 56.75 14.59
CA ILE A 601 -8.80 55.62 13.87
C ILE A 601 -9.27 54.61 14.92
N ASP A 602 -10.50 54.78 15.42
CA ASP A 602 -11.16 53.80 16.26
C ASP A 602 -12.36 53.14 15.54
N ASP A 603 -12.19 51.83 15.35
CA ASP A 603 -13.19 50.76 15.46
C ASP A 603 -14.38 50.74 14.49
N TYR A 604 -14.10 50.57 13.18
CA TYR A 604 -15.10 50.03 12.25
C TYR A 604 -15.25 48.52 12.45
N ARG A 605 -16.18 48.12 13.32
CA ARG A 605 -16.60 46.72 13.47
C ARG A 605 -17.28 46.21 12.21
N PHE A 606 -16.61 45.28 11.53
CA PHE A 606 -17.22 44.33 10.62
C PHE A 606 -18.36 43.60 11.35
N ARG A 607 -19.61 43.81 10.92
CA ARG A 607 -20.77 43.08 11.44
C ARG A 607 -21.12 42.00 10.43
N PRO A 608 -20.65 40.75 10.62
CA PRO A 608 -21.07 39.66 9.76
C PRO A 608 -22.58 39.51 9.90
N LYS A 609 -23.31 39.41 8.79
CA LYS A 609 -24.65 38.84 8.82
C LYS A 609 -24.48 37.37 9.17
N THR A 610 -24.62 37.05 10.45
CA THR A 610 -24.77 35.66 10.88
C THR A 610 -26.01 35.10 10.22
N ALA A 611 -25.84 34.07 9.41
CA ALA A 611 -26.94 33.17 9.06
C ALA A 611 -27.27 32.32 10.31
N THR A 612 -27.86 32.97 11.31
CA THR A 612 -28.51 32.34 12.45
C THR A 612 -30.01 32.43 12.19
N GLY A 613 -30.52 31.45 11.46
CA GLY A 613 -31.93 31.10 11.43
C GLY A 613 -32.15 29.88 12.33
N ASP A 614 -32.02 30.07 13.65
CA ASP A 614 -32.60 29.13 14.61
C ASP A 614 -34.10 29.42 14.68
N GLY A 615 -34.88 28.55 14.04
CA GLY A 615 -36.31 28.43 14.24
C GLY A 615 -36.60 27.03 14.74
N TYR A 616 -36.65 26.87 16.07
CA TYR A 616 -37.41 25.80 16.69
C TYR A 616 -38.88 25.98 16.30
N ASP A 617 -39.45 25.03 15.57
CA ASP A 617 -40.89 24.87 15.42
C ASP A 617 -41.24 23.39 15.69
N ASP A 618 -41.54 23.13 16.96
CA ASP A 618 -42.22 21.92 17.42
C ASP A 618 -43.73 22.09 17.17
N GLY A 619 -44.26 21.44 16.14
CA GLY A 619 -45.65 21.68 15.70
C GLY A 619 -46.27 20.68 14.71
N VAL A 620 -46.20 19.38 15.00
CA VAL A 620 -47.23 18.33 14.77
C VAL A 620 -48.12 18.35 13.47
N ARG A 621 -48.01 17.23 12.71
CA ARG A 621 -49.03 16.43 11.95
C ARG A 621 -49.12 16.50 10.40
N PRO A 622 -49.63 15.43 9.74
CA PRO A 622 -48.97 14.79 8.60
C PRO A 622 -49.76 14.95 7.29
N GLY A 623 -49.06 15.11 6.15
CA GLY A 623 -49.74 15.39 4.88
C GLY A 623 -49.02 14.87 3.63
N ARG A 624 -49.37 13.64 3.25
CA ARG A 624 -49.42 13.07 1.89
C ARG A 624 -48.30 13.41 0.88
N LEU A 625 -47.39 12.45 0.70
CA LEU A 625 -46.61 12.28 -0.53
C LEU A 625 -47.53 12.00 -1.75
N PRO A 626 -47.26 12.59 -2.94
CA PRO A 626 -47.90 12.19 -4.19
C PRO A 626 -47.47 10.76 -4.55
N LYS A 627 -48.45 9.89 -4.81
CA LYS A 627 -48.24 8.52 -5.29
C LYS A 627 -47.55 8.54 -6.66
N LEU A 628 -46.24 8.28 -6.68
CA LEU A 628 -45.55 7.86 -7.91
C LEU A 628 -46.09 6.48 -8.32
N LYS A 629 -46.65 6.43 -9.53
CA LYS A 629 -47.18 5.21 -10.15
C LYS A 629 -46.07 4.15 -10.23
N LYS A 630 -46.25 3.03 -9.53
CA LYS A 630 -45.42 1.82 -9.68
C LYS A 630 -45.50 1.34 -11.14
N LYS A 631 -44.42 1.48 -11.91
CA LYS A 631 -44.21 0.65 -13.10
C LYS A 631 -43.92 -0.76 -12.62
N LYS A 632 -44.77 -1.72 -13.03
CA LYS A 632 -44.60 -3.14 -12.77
C LYS A 632 -43.25 -3.62 -13.37
N PRO A 633 -42.43 -4.40 -12.66
CA PRO A 633 -41.33 -5.10 -13.27
C PRO A 633 -41.88 -6.14 -14.24
N LYS A 634 -41.38 -6.16 -15.49
CA LYS A 634 -41.62 -7.26 -16.43
C LYS A 634 -41.00 -8.51 -15.84
N LYS A 635 -41.75 -9.61 -15.93
CA LYS A 635 -41.42 -10.94 -15.43
C LYS A 635 -40.09 -11.43 -15.98
N ALA A 636 -39.42 -12.21 -15.12
CA ALA A 636 -38.25 -13.03 -15.37
C ALA A 636 -38.38 -13.83 -16.68
N PHE A 637 -37.27 -13.88 -17.42
CA PHE A 637 -37.02 -14.93 -18.39
C PHE A 637 -36.34 -16.05 -17.61
N THR A 638 -36.97 -17.22 -17.67
CA THR A 638 -36.57 -18.47 -17.02
C THR A 638 -35.33 -19.06 -17.69
N ASP A 639 -34.61 -19.82 -16.88
CA ASP A 639 -33.55 -20.76 -17.25
C ASP A 639 -33.94 -21.61 -18.46
N ASP A 640 -33.00 -21.78 -19.39
CA ASP A 640 -32.83 -23.01 -20.15
C ASP A 640 -31.36 -23.39 -20.03
N TYR A 641 -31.13 -24.40 -19.18
CA TYR A 641 -29.97 -25.28 -19.26
C TYR A 641 -30.25 -26.23 -20.44
N ASP A 642 -29.43 -26.16 -21.48
CA ASP A 642 -29.30 -27.27 -22.43
C ASP A 642 -28.04 -28.06 -22.09
N ASP A 643 -28.27 -29.34 -21.82
CA ASP A 643 -27.27 -30.41 -21.82
C ASP A 643 -26.65 -30.55 -23.22
N GLU A 644 -25.33 -30.54 -23.30
CA GLU A 644 -24.49 -31.36 -24.21
C GLU A 644 -23.03 -31.37 -23.76
#